data_AF-A0AAF3EMH4-F1
#
_entry.id   AF-A0AAF3EMH4-F1
#
_cell.length_a   1.000
_cell.length_b   1.000
_cell.length_c   1.000
_cell.angle_alpha   90.00
_cell.angle_beta   90.00
_cell.angle_gamma   90.00
#
_symmetry.space_group_name_H-M   'P 1'
#
loop_
_entity.id
_entity.type
_entity.pdbx_description
1 polymer ?
#
loop_
_entity_poly.entity_id
_entity_poly.type
_entity_poly.pdbx_seq_one_letter_code
_entity_poly.pdbx_strand_id
1 'polypeptide(L)'
;MEIFSSSQLVEIAHQFGTPIWVYSAEQIRKNIRELKCFDTIRYAQKAASNLNILRLMKDEGVMVDSVSLGELARSLRVGFDPKAEEVIFTADLIDFSTLETVIEKGITVNAGSLDMLRRIGEHSPGHRVWVRINPGFGHGHCNKTNTGGPQSKHGIWHTDLPEVIEIVEKYELKLIGIHMHIGSGVDYEHLTQVCKSMMNVIESVDVGGLRNLEAISAGGGLTVPYEKDEPEMDIQQYFSQWDEMKKLVEKVLNKKIQLEVEPGRFLVANAGVLVTQVHSIQHRPKDAADFILVDAGFNDLMRPSMYGSYHGMSVISQNDTKDRPIHEYAVAGPLCESGDVFTQHEGGIVTTRHLPQAQVGDFLVIHTTGAYGASMSSNYNSRPLAAEVLVESDGTARLIRKRQRIEDLINLEQKTLKIEDDLFNRYQYKLGDDEYRRALWAREQLCDGKDRCSLVPPFIEYESRQMIAPKFGISSCVIYKNFSTVMTSIICYIYDIFEYETHVSKLIADTYVVRFCKGKNEYTSFRAFKNMKPGIHQSWTNFVLVREPTERFLSGFINKCIGDANRENPCYNCDKNITCVLERQYESLQQIAQGKKFWHTVEDSHFAPQSWHCEMRNNYQNYTFIQYNSANTEEMINGLMNRFEELDVPLNVTANIANQVLSGRTFHATYKSKHRKRYEDEIRSSPYLRKLLTQMFFYDYILFQFPLPSF
;
A
#
# COMPACT_ATOMS: atom_id res chain seq x y z
N MET A 1 -20.82 -23.25 -23.79
CA MET A 1 -19.81 -22.94 -24.84
C MET A 1 -18.52 -22.67 -24.09
N GLU A 2 -17.44 -23.39 -24.37
CA GLU A 2 -16.16 -23.19 -23.67
C GLU A 2 -15.62 -21.80 -24.01
N ILE A 3 -15.44 -20.94 -23.01
CA ILE A 3 -14.98 -19.55 -23.19
C ILE A 3 -13.47 -19.44 -23.48
N PHE A 4 -12.74 -20.55 -23.34
CA PHE A 4 -11.32 -20.68 -23.65
C PHE A 4 -11.08 -22.00 -24.36
N SER A 5 -10.13 -22.05 -25.30
CA SER A 5 -9.67 -23.32 -25.86
C SER A 5 -8.65 -24.00 -24.93
N SER A 6 -8.56 -25.33 -24.99
CA SER A 6 -7.56 -26.08 -24.21
C SER A 6 -6.12 -25.62 -24.52
N SER A 7 -5.81 -25.32 -25.79
CA SER A 7 -4.49 -24.84 -26.19
C SER A 7 -4.15 -23.49 -25.55
N GLN A 8 -5.10 -22.56 -25.49
CA GLN A 8 -4.90 -21.25 -24.89
C GLN A 8 -4.66 -21.35 -23.37
N LEU A 9 -5.39 -22.22 -22.68
CA LEU A 9 -5.19 -22.46 -21.24
C LEU A 9 -3.83 -23.10 -20.96
N VAL A 10 -3.37 -24.02 -21.80
CA VAL A 10 -2.04 -24.64 -21.72
C VAL A 10 -0.94 -23.59 -21.92
N GLU A 11 -1.06 -22.73 -22.93
CA GLU A 11 -0.10 -21.64 -23.18
C GLU A 11 -0.02 -20.67 -21.99
N ILE A 12 -1.17 -20.26 -21.45
CA ILE A 12 -1.25 -19.39 -20.27
C ILE A 12 -0.60 -20.07 -19.05
N ALA A 13 -0.89 -21.35 -18.82
CA ALA A 13 -0.32 -22.12 -17.71
C ALA A 13 1.20 -22.25 -17.82
N HIS A 14 1.74 -22.50 -19.02
CA HIS A 14 3.19 -22.54 -19.25
C HIS A 14 3.85 -21.16 -19.10
N GLN A 15 3.19 -20.10 -19.55
CA GLN A 15 3.76 -18.74 -19.52
C GLN A 15 3.76 -18.13 -18.11
N PHE A 16 2.69 -18.33 -17.34
CA PHE A 16 2.49 -17.65 -16.05
C PHE A 16 2.55 -18.57 -14.82
N GLY A 17 2.61 -19.89 -15.05
CA GLY A 17 2.68 -20.92 -14.02
C GLY A 17 1.33 -21.17 -13.32
N THR A 18 1.13 -22.38 -12.81
CA THR A 18 -0.06 -22.77 -12.03
C THR A 18 0.13 -22.64 -10.51
N PRO A 19 -0.96 -22.56 -9.71
CA PRO A 19 -2.33 -22.34 -10.17
C PRO A 19 -2.52 -20.90 -10.68
N ILE A 20 -3.40 -20.71 -11.66
CA ILE A 20 -3.63 -19.41 -12.34
C ILE A 20 -5.12 -19.14 -12.55
N TRP A 21 -5.56 -17.94 -12.20
CA TRP A 21 -6.91 -17.45 -12.53
C TRP A 21 -6.93 -16.87 -13.94
N VAL A 22 -7.88 -17.30 -14.77
CA VAL A 22 -8.03 -16.83 -16.15
C VAL A 22 -9.44 -16.28 -16.34
N TYR A 23 -9.55 -15.04 -16.78
CA TYR A 23 -10.80 -14.31 -17.00
C TYR A 23 -10.98 -13.97 -18.48
N SER A 24 -12.21 -14.04 -18.99
CA SER A 24 -12.57 -13.64 -20.35
C SER A 24 -13.22 -12.26 -20.34
N ALA A 25 -12.55 -11.26 -20.93
CA ALA A 25 -13.10 -9.91 -21.03
C ALA A 25 -14.39 -9.89 -21.86
N GLU A 26 -14.44 -10.67 -22.94
CA GLU A 26 -15.63 -10.73 -23.80
C GLU A 26 -16.84 -11.35 -23.08
N GLN A 27 -16.62 -12.39 -22.26
CA GLN A 27 -17.73 -12.97 -21.48
C GLN A 27 -18.26 -11.97 -20.44
N ILE A 28 -17.38 -11.20 -19.78
CA ILE A 28 -17.82 -10.12 -18.87
C ILE A 28 -18.66 -9.08 -19.64
N ARG A 29 -18.19 -8.61 -20.81
CA ARG A 29 -18.95 -7.67 -21.65
C ARG A 29 -20.30 -8.23 -22.07
N LYS A 30 -20.37 -9.51 -22.41
CA LYS A 30 -21.62 -10.20 -22.74
C LYS A 30 -22.59 -10.15 -21.56
N ASN A 31 -22.14 -10.51 -20.36
CA ASN A 31 -22.96 -10.48 -19.15
C ASN A 31 -23.44 -9.05 -18.83
N ILE A 32 -22.62 -8.02 -19.05
CA ILE A 32 -23.02 -6.61 -18.90
C ILE A 32 -24.12 -6.25 -19.90
N ARG A 33 -23.98 -6.65 -21.17
CA ARG A 33 -24.97 -6.36 -22.23
C ARG A 33 -26.35 -6.95 -21.90
N GLU A 34 -26.40 -8.10 -21.25
CA GLU A 34 -27.66 -8.74 -20.84
C GLU A 34 -28.43 -7.89 -19.80
N LEU A 35 -27.73 -7.09 -18.99
CA LEU A 35 -28.34 -6.24 -17.95
C LEU A 35 -28.59 -4.79 -18.39
N LYS A 36 -28.40 -4.44 -19.67
CA LYS A 36 -28.63 -3.07 -20.18
C LYS A 36 -30.09 -2.62 -20.16
N CYS A 37 -31.02 -3.48 -19.77
CA CYS A 37 -32.40 -3.10 -19.48
C CYS A 37 -32.53 -2.24 -18.21
N PHE A 38 -31.61 -2.37 -17.25
CA PHE A 38 -31.55 -1.55 -16.04
C PHE A 38 -31.00 -0.15 -16.33
N ASP A 39 -31.46 0.85 -15.57
CA ASP A 39 -30.97 2.23 -15.69
C ASP A 39 -29.50 2.32 -15.25
N THR A 40 -29.15 1.62 -14.18
CA THR A 40 -27.79 1.56 -13.63
C THR A 40 -27.42 0.12 -13.30
N ILE A 41 -26.28 -0.33 -13.82
CA ILE A 41 -25.61 -1.56 -13.38
C ILE A 41 -24.52 -1.12 -12.42
N ARG A 42 -24.55 -1.60 -11.17
CA ARG A 42 -23.55 -1.29 -10.14
C ARG A 42 -22.81 -2.56 -9.73
N TYR A 43 -21.61 -2.75 -10.24
CA TYR A 43 -20.85 -3.97 -10.00
C TYR A 43 -20.46 -4.12 -8.52
N ALA A 44 -20.87 -5.23 -7.91
CA ALA A 44 -20.47 -5.59 -6.55
C ALA A 44 -19.04 -6.18 -6.54
N GLN A 45 -18.04 -5.32 -6.36
CA GLN A 45 -16.63 -5.69 -6.58
C GLN A 45 -16.08 -6.77 -5.66
N LYS A 46 -16.72 -7.03 -4.51
CA LYS A 46 -16.42 -8.17 -3.63
C LYS A 46 -16.39 -9.51 -4.38
N ALA A 47 -17.08 -9.62 -5.52
CA ALA A 47 -17.03 -10.79 -6.38
C ALA A 47 -15.66 -10.96 -7.07
N ALA A 48 -15.08 -9.90 -7.65
CA ALA A 48 -13.72 -9.85 -8.18
C ALA A 48 -13.20 -8.40 -8.25
N SER A 49 -12.22 -8.07 -7.40
CA SER A 49 -11.80 -6.68 -7.14
C SER A 49 -10.47 -6.29 -7.83
N ASN A 50 -10.08 -7.00 -8.89
CA ASN A 50 -8.88 -6.65 -9.65
C ASN A 50 -9.07 -5.29 -10.37
N LEU A 51 -8.09 -4.40 -10.29
CA LEU A 51 -8.17 -3.05 -10.88
C LEU A 51 -8.44 -3.07 -12.39
N ASN A 52 -7.96 -4.09 -13.10
CA ASN A 52 -8.18 -4.23 -14.55
C ASN A 52 -9.61 -4.67 -14.88
N ILE A 53 -10.21 -5.53 -14.05
CA ILE A 53 -11.63 -5.91 -14.18
C ILE A 53 -12.50 -4.70 -13.84
N LEU A 54 -12.17 -3.96 -12.78
CA LEU A 54 -12.85 -2.71 -12.44
C LEU A 54 -12.74 -1.66 -13.55
N ARG A 55 -11.57 -1.55 -14.21
CA ARG A 55 -11.40 -0.68 -15.39
C ARG A 55 -12.30 -1.13 -16.53
N LEU A 56 -12.35 -2.43 -16.83
CA LEU A 56 -13.26 -2.98 -17.83
C LEU A 56 -14.73 -2.64 -17.53
N MET A 57 -15.17 -2.79 -16.27
CA MET A 57 -16.52 -2.39 -15.85
C MET A 57 -16.78 -0.90 -16.12
N LYS A 58 -15.85 -0.03 -15.72
CA LYS A 58 -15.95 1.40 -15.94
C LYS A 58 -16.04 1.75 -17.43
N ASP A 59 -15.19 1.15 -18.25
CA ASP A 59 -15.14 1.41 -19.69
C ASP A 59 -16.44 0.98 -20.41
N GLU A 60 -17.16 -0.01 -19.86
CA GLU A 60 -18.48 -0.45 -20.32
C GLU A 60 -19.65 0.36 -19.71
N GLY A 61 -19.35 1.40 -18.92
CA GLY A 61 -20.35 2.28 -18.28
C GLY A 61 -21.02 1.70 -17.02
N VAL A 62 -20.42 0.67 -16.43
CA VAL A 62 -20.90 0.03 -15.19
C VAL A 62 -20.34 0.79 -13.98
N MET A 63 -21.21 1.14 -13.04
CA MET A 63 -20.84 1.77 -11.76
C MET A 63 -20.28 0.73 -10.79
N VAL A 64 -19.80 1.15 -9.61
CA VAL A 64 -19.23 0.22 -8.63
C VAL A 64 -19.84 0.39 -7.23
N ASP A 65 -20.08 -0.74 -6.58
CA ASP A 65 -20.40 -0.82 -5.15
C ASP A 65 -19.14 -1.24 -4.38
N SER A 66 -18.83 -0.54 -3.30
CA SER A 66 -17.64 -0.77 -2.48
C SER A 66 -18.05 -0.99 -1.03
N VAL A 67 -17.58 -2.09 -0.42
CA VAL A 67 -18.01 -2.50 0.93
C VAL A 67 -16.93 -2.33 2.01
N SER A 68 -15.80 -1.72 1.66
CA SER A 68 -14.72 -1.41 2.60
C SER A 68 -13.87 -0.23 2.12
N LEU A 69 -13.06 0.36 3.01
CA LEU A 69 -12.07 1.38 2.64
C LEU A 69 -11.06 0.88 1.58
N GLY A 70 -10.66 -0.39 1.66
CA GLY A 70 -9.75 -0.99 0.67
C GLY A 70 -10.39 -1.08 -0.72
N GLU A 71 -11.69 -1.37 -0.79
CA GLU A 71 -12.46 -1.37 -2.04
C GLU A 71 -12.69 0.05 -2.58
N LEU A 72 -12.98 1.02 -1.70
CA LEU A 72 -13.04 2.44 -2.10
C LEU A 72 -11.71 2.89 -2.71
N ALA A 73 -10.58 2.54 -2.09
CA ALA A 73 -9.26 2.86 -2.62
C ALA A 73 -9.03 2.24 -4.02
N ARG A 74 -9.53 1.03 -4.28
CA ARG A 74 -9.47 0.40 -5.61
C ARG A 74 -10.31 1.14 -6.63
N SER A 75 -11.56 1.44 -6.29
CA SER A 75 -12.50 2.19 -7.14
C SER A 75 -11.93 3.55 -7.53
N LEU A 76 -11.47 4.33 -6.54
CA LEU A 76 -10.87 5.65 -6.77
C LEU A 76 -9.58 5.57 -7.59
N ARG A 77 -8.77 4.51 -7.41
CA ARG A 77 -7.52 4.32 -8.17
C ARG A 77 -7.76 4.05 -9.66
N VAL A 78 -8.86 3.36 -9.99
CA VAL A 78 -9.32 3.16 -11.38
C VAL A 78 -9.89 4.46 -11.96
N GLY A 79 -10.35 5.35 -11.09
CA GLY A 79 -10.83 6.68 -11.43
C GLY A 79 -12.35 6.78 -11.47
N PHE A 80 -13.08 5.89 -10.77
CA PHE A 80 -14.52 6.10 -10.53
C PHE A 80 -14.74 7.44 -9.81
N ASP A 81 -15.65 8.27 -10.32
CA ASP A 81 -15.90 9.62 -9.80
C ASP A 81 -17.05 9.61 -8.76
N PRO A 82 -16.76 9.90 -7.47
CA PRO A 82 -17.78 10.05 -6.44
C PRO A 82 -18.85 11.09 -6.78
N LYS A 83 -18.47 12.18 -7.45
CA LYS A 83 -19.39 13.29 -7.75
C LYS A 83 -20.44 12.93 -8.80
N ALA A 84 -20.16 11.90 -9.60
CA ALA A 84 -21.07 11.37 -10.60
C ALA A 84 -21.82 10.11 -10.10
N GLU A 85 -21.77 9.81 -8.79
CA GLU A 85 -22.39 8.64 -8.17
C GLU A 85 -21.90 7.29 -8.75
N GLU A 86 -20.73 7.29 -9.40
CA GLU A 86 -20.16 6.08 -9.99
C GLU A 86 -19.67 5.10 -8.92
N VAL A 87 -19.50 5.56 -7.68
CA VAL A 87 -19.13 4.74 -6.52
C VAL A 87 -20.08 5.01 -5.35
N ILE A 88 -20.65 3.94 -4.80
CA ILE A 88 -21.39 3.96 -3.53
C ILE A 88 -20.64 3.11 -2.50
N PHE A 89 -20.61 3.57 -1.25
CA PHE A 89 -20.14 2.78 -0.12
C PHE A 89 -21.31 2.07 0.56
N THR A 90 -21.33 0.74 0.55
CA THR A 90 -22.41 -0.06 1.17
C THR A 90 -21.89 -0.92 2.31
N ALA A 91 -22.41 -0.72 3.52
CA ALA A 91 -22.04 -1.54 4.68
C ALA A 91 -23.12 -1.51 5.77
N ASP A 92 -23.02 -2.43 6.73
CA ASP A 92 -23.86 -2.42 7.94
C ASP A 92 -23.18 -1.64 9.10
N LEU A 93 -21.91 -1.28 8.95
CA LEU A 93 -21.11 -0.49 9.90
C LEU A 93 -20.13 0.40 9.15
N ILE A 94 -19.64 1.45 9.82
CA ILE A 94 -18.59 2.32 9.30
C ILE A 94 -17.55 2.66 10.37
N ASP A 95 -16.27 2.38 10.07
CA ASP A 95 -15.15 2.76 10.94
C ASP A 95 -14.75 4.23 10.71
N PHE A 96 -13.87 4.74 11.58
CA PHE A 96 -13.50 6.16 11.57
C PHE A 96 -12.74 6.57 10.29
N SER A 97 -11.79 5.75 9.83
CA SER A 97 -11.04 6.03 8.60
C SER A 97 -11.91 6.01 7.35
N THR A 98 -12.87 5.10 7.29
CA THR A 98 -13.84 5.00 6.20
C THR A 98 -14.78 6.19 6.24
N LEU A 99 -15.27 6.57 7.42
CA LEU A 99 -16.12 7.74 7.65
C LEU A 99 -15.44 9.04 7.17
N GLU A 100 -14.19 9.28 7.57
CA GLU A 100 -13.41 10.43 7.09
C GLU A 100 -13.30 10.43 5.57
N THR A 101 -12.99 9.28 4.96
CA THR A 101 -12.81 9.15 3.51
C THR A 101 -14.10 9.44 2.74
N VAL A 102 -15.23 8.87 3.15
CA VAL A 102 -16.51 9.09 2.46
C VAL A 102 -16.98 10.53 2.58
N ILE A 103 -16.75 11.18 3.72
CA ILE A 103 -17.08 12.60 3.92
C ILE A 103 -16.15 13.48 3.08
N GLU A 104 -14.83 13.28 3.17
CA GLU A 104 -13.84 14.08 2.44
C GLU A 104 -14.05 14.02 0.93
N LYS A 105 -14.39 12.84 0.41
CA LYS A 105 -14.59 12.62 -1.03
C LYS A 105 -16.04 12.83 -1.49
N GLY A 106 -16.98 13.05 -0.57
CA GLY A 106 -18.41 13.18 -0.88
C GLY A 106 -19.01 11.91 -1.50
N ILE A 107 -18.60 10.73 -1.03
CA ILE A 107 -19.08 9.44 -1.52
C ILE A 107 -20.39 9.09 -0.83
N THR A 108 -21.45 8.89 -1.61
CA THR A 108 -22.75 8.44 -1.12
C THR A 108 -22.64 7.14 -0.32
N VAL A 109 -23.33 7.09 0.81
CA VAL A 109 -23.32 5.96 1.75
C VAL A 109 -24.65 5.22 1.78
N ASN A 110 -24.64 3.93 1.48
CA ASN A 110 -25.76 3.02 1.70
C ASN A 110 -25.65 2.38 3.08
N ALA A 111 -26.41 2.93 4.03
CA ALA A 111 -26.37 2.55 5.43
C ALA A 111 -27.25 1.33 5.71
N GLY A 112 -26.63 0.28 6.27
CA GLY A 112 -27.30 -0.95 6.69
C GLY A 112 -27.65 -1.02 8.17
N SER A 113 -27.41 0.03 8.96
CA SER A 113 -27.83 0.11 10.36
C SER A 113 -28.19 1.54 10.76
N LEU A 114 -29.08 1.67 11.76
CA LEU A 114 -29.45 2.97 12.32
C LEU A 114 -28.23 3.68 12.94
N ASP A 115 -27.36 2.94 13.64
CA ASP A 115 -26.14 3.52 14.24
C ASP A 115 -25.18 4.08 13.18
N MET A 116 -25.00 3.38 12.07
CA MET A 116 -24.21 3.88 10.94
C MET A 116 -24.83 5.15 10.33
N LEU A 117 -26.16 5.16 10.14
CA LEU A 117 -26.87 6.33 9.62
C LEU A 117 -26.75 7.54 10.55
N ARG A 118 -26.95 7.37 11.86
CA ARG A 118 -26.75 8.44 12.86
C ARG A 118 -25.32 8.94 12.83
N ARG A 119 -24.33 8.05 12.76
CA ARG A 119 -22.92 8.43 12.73
C ARG A 119 -22.58 9.30 11.53
N ILE A 120 -23.10 8.97 10.35
CA ILE A 120 -22.96 9.81 9.15
C ILE A 120 -23.63 11.16 9.36
N GLY A 121 -24.87 11.19 9.85
CA GLY A 121 -25.60 12.43 10.13
C GLY A 121 -24.90 13.36 11.13
N GLU A 122 -24.29 12.81 12.17
CA GLU A 122 -23.56 13.58 13.19
C GLU A 122 -22.29 14.24 12.66
N HIS A 123 -21.58 13.57 11.73
CA HIS A 123 -20.28 14.05 11.23
C HIS A 123 -20.41 14.81 9.91
N SER A 124 -21.49 14.60 9.16
CA SER A 124 -21.76 15.27 7.88
C SER A 124 -23.27 15.50 7.71
N PRO A 125 -23.88 16.46 8.40
CA PRO A 125 -25.26 16.87 8.10
C PRO A 125 -25.43 17.17 6.60
N GLY A 126 -26.58 16.82 6.02
CA GLY A 126 -26.82 17.01 4.58
C GLY A 126 -26.21 15.96 3.65
N HIS A 127 -25.52 14.93 4.18
CA HIS A 127 -24.89 13.89 3.37
C HIS A 127 -25.90 13.10 2.54
N ARG A 128 -25.49 12.65 1.35
CA ARG A 128 -26.30 11.79 0.48
C ARG A 128 -26.22 10.35 0.96
N VAL A 129 -27.38 9.76 1.21
CA VAL A 129 -27.47 8.41 1.78
C VAL A 129 -28.48 7.56 1.03
N TRP A 130 -28.17 6.28 0.96
CA TRP A 130 -29.13 5.22 0.73
C TRP A 130 -29.39 4.49 2.04
N VAL A 131 -30.50 3.78 2.12
CA VAL A 131 -30.77 2.85 3.23
C VAL A 131 -31.01 1.45 2.71
N ARG A 132 -30.28 0.49 3.27
CA ARG A 132 -30.47 -0.93 3.02
C ARG A 132 -31.51 -1.47 3.97
N ILE A 133 -32.61 -2.00 3.45
CA ILE A 133 -33.71 -2.54 4.23
C ILE A 133 -33.66 -4.06 4.26
N ASN A 134 -33.89 -4.62 5.45
CA ASN A 134 -34.18 -6.04 5.68
C ASN A 134 -35.70 -6.23 5.78
N PRO A 135 -36.34 -6.92 4.82
CA PRO A 135 -37.80 -7.03 4.77
C PRO A 135 -38.38 -8.12 5.68
N GLY A 136 -37.60 -8.65 6.63
CA GLY A 136 -38.08 -9.65 7.59
C GLY A 136 -37.94 -11.10 7.13
N PHE A 137 -37.53 -11.32 5.89
CA PHE A 137 -37.22 -12.64 5.33
C PHE A 137 -36.00 -12.56 4.41
N GLY A 138 -35.44 -13.70 4.03
CA GLY A 138 -34.33 -13.76 3.10
C GLY A 138 -34.27 -15.08 2.34
N HIS A 139 -33.25 -15.22 1.48
CA HIS A 139 -33.05 -16.38 0.63
C HIS A 139 -31.55 -16.70 0.52
N GLY A 140 -31.23 -17.98 0.34
CA GLY A 140 -29.87 -18.48 0.24
C GLY A 140 -29.83 -20.01 0.26
N HIS A 141 -28.85 -20.61 -0.41
CA HIS A 141 -28.70 -22.07 -0.50
C HIS A 141 -28.39 -22.72 0.87
N CYS A 142 -27.79 -21.97 1.78
CA CYS A 142 -27.62 -22.37 3.19
C CYS A 142 -27.75 -21.16 4.13
N ASN A 143 -27.88 -21.44 5.44
CA ASN A 143 -28.00 -20.41 6.48
C ASN A 143 -26.87 -19.36 6.43
N LYS A 144 -25.65 -19.76 6.01
CA LYS A 144 -24.48 -18.87 5.91
C LYS A 144 -24.59 -17.85 4.75
N THR A 145 -25.47 -18.11 3.79
CA THR A 145 -25.67 -17.27 2.59
C THR A 145 -26.99 -16.51 2.61
N ASN A 146 -27.79 -16.63 3.68
CA ASN A 146 -29.05 -15.93 3.80
C ASN A 146 -28.79 -14.43 4.07
N THR A 147 -29.29 -13.58 3.18
CA THR A 147 -29.00 -12.13 3.22
C THR A 147 -30.12 -11.29 3.85
N GLY A 148 -31.24 -11.90 4.27
CA GLY A 148 -32.37 -11.21 4.92
C GLY A 148 -33.05 -12.06 6.02
N GLY A 149 -33.98 -11.45 6.75
CA GLY A 149 -34.68 -12.10 7.86
C GLY A 149 -33.97 -12.01 9.21
N PRO A 150 -34.56 -12.58 10.27
CA PRO A 150 -34.15 -12.32 11.66
C PRO A 150 -32.78 -12.90 12.03
N GLN A 151 -32.27 -13.84 11.23
CA GLN A 151 -30.93 -14.42 11.39
C GLN A 151 -29.87 -13.73 10.53
N SER A 152 -30.25 -12.72 9.74
CA SER A 152 -29.34 -11.92 8.93
C SER A 152 -28.93 -10.65 9.69
N LYS A 153 -27.63 -10.35 9.69
CA LYS A 153 -27.09 -9.10 10.26
C LYS A 153 -27.33 -7.88 9.36
N HIS A 154 -27.87 -8.09 8.16
CA HIS A 154 -27.81 -7.13 7.09
C HIS A 154 -29.05 -6.25 7.02
N GLY A 155 -28.83 -4.95 6.83
CA GLY A 155 -29.89 -3.97 6.60
C GLY A 155 -30.67 -3.57 7.85
N ILE A 156 -31.25 -2.39 7.79
CA ILE A 156 -32.16 -1.84 8.79
C ILE A 156 -33.46 -2.64 8.74
N TRP A 157 -33.96 -3.07 9.88
CA TRP A 157 -35.18 -3.85 9.94
C TRP A 157 -36.36 -3.03 9.41
N HIS A 158 -37.19 -3.63 8.55
CA HIS A 158 -38.28 -2.92 7.87
C HIS A 158 -39.23 -2.12 8.78
N THR A 159 -39.45 -2.52 10.04
CA THR A 159 -40.31 -1.77 10.98
C THR A 159 -39.62 -0.55 11.59
N ASP A 160 -38.31 -0.41 11.44
CA ASP A 160 -37.52 0.70 12.00
C ASP A 160 -37.40 1.87 11.02
N LEU A 161 -38.10 1.80 9.89
CA LEU A 161 -38.11 2.84 8.87
C LEU A 161 -38.62 4.20 9.37
N PRO A 162 -39.62 4.32 10.27
CA PRO A 162 -39.96 5.61 10.86
C PRO A 162 -38.77 6.27 11.56
N GLU A 163 -37.93 5.49 12.25
CA GLU A 163 -36.73 6.00 12.91
C GLU A 163 -35.65 6.43 11.90
N VAL A 164 -35.53 5.74 10.76
CA VAL A 164 -34.70 6.20 9.64
C VAL A 164 -35.09 7.61 9.22
N ILE A 165 -36.39 7.88 9.06
CA ILE A 165 -36.90 9.19 8.65
C ILE A 165 -36.62 10.24 9.72
N GLU A 166 -36.82 9.93 11.00
CA GLU A 166 -36.45 10.84 12.10
C GLU A 166 -34.96 11.21 12.07
N ILE A 167 -34.07 10.26 11.81
CA ILE A 167 -32.63 10.51 11.70
C ILE A 167 -32.32 11.37 10.46
N VAL A 168 -32.95 11.05 9.33
CA VAL A 168 -32.78 11.80 8.07
C VAL A 168 -33.21 13.25 8.25
N GLU A 169 -34.35 13.50 8.89
CA GLU A 169 -34.84 14.85 9.17
C GLU A 169 -33.94 15.58 10.17
N LYS A 170 -33.56 14.93 11.27
CA LYS A 170 -32.73 15.53 12.34
C LYS A 170 -31.39 16.05 11.84
N TYR A 171 -30.72 15.30 10.97
CA TYR A 171 -29.40 15.65 10.44
C TYR A 171 -29.45 16.19 9.00
N GLU A 172 -30.66 16.50 8.51
CA GLU A 172 -30.91 17.00 7.15
C GLU A 172 -30.32 16.13 6.03
N LEU A 173 -30.18 14.83 6.27
CA LEU A 173 -29.61 13.90 5.29
C LEU A 173 -30.45 13.88 4.00
N LYS A 174 -29.80 13.60 2.88
CA LYS A 174 -30.47 13.43 1.58
C LYS A 174 -30.64 11.94 1.32
N LEU A 175 -31.80 11.40 1.72
CA LEU A 175 -32.19 10.04 1.39
C LEU A 175 -32.51 9.95 -0.11
N ILE A 176 -31.56 9.44 -0.89
CA ILE A 176 -31.64 9.40 -2.36
C ILE A 176 -31.96 8.01 -2.90
N GLY A 177 -31.82 6.96 -2.10
CA GLY A 177 -32.21 5.62 -2.55
C GLY A 177 -32.56 4.65 -1.44
N ILE A 178 -33.39 3.67 -1.81
CA ILE A 178 -33.76 2.53 -0.97
C ILE A 178 -33.26 1.27 -1.64
N HIS A 179 -32.61 0.42 -0.85
CA HIS A 179 -31.92 -0.76 -1.34
C HIS A 179 -32.41 -2.01 -0.60
N MET A 180 -32.66 -3.09 -1.34
CA MET A 180 -32.86 -4.42 -0.75
C MET A 180 -31.91 -5.41 -1.43
N HIS A 181 -31.20 -6.20 -0.64
CA HIS A 181 -30.36 -7.28 -1.14
C HIS A 181 -30.72 -8.59 -0.45
N ILE A 182 -31.47 -9.44 -1.17
CA ILE A 182 -31.97 -10.73 -0.69
C ILE A 182 -31.44 -11.90 -1.51
N GLY A 183 -31.28 -11.70 -2.82
CA GLY A 183 -30.87 -12.73 -3.78
C GLY A 183 -31.91 -13.84 -3.94
N SER A 184 -32.82 -13.66 -4.89
CA SER A 184 -33.86 -14.64 -5.23
C SER A 184 -33.40 -15.78 -6.14
N GLY A 185 -32.19 -15.69 -6.71
CA GLY A 185 -31.75 -16.61 -7.77
C GLY A 185 -32.78 -16.72 -8.90
N VAL A 186 -33.20 -17.95 -9.20
CA VAL A 186 -34.24 -18.26 -10.20
C VAL A 186 -35.66 -18.41 -9.62
N ASP A 187 -35.86 -18.09 -8.34
CA ASP A 187 -37.18 -18.12 -7.70
C ASP A 187 -37.92 -16.79 -7.92
N TYR A 188 -38.71 -16.74 -9.00
CA TYR A 188 -39.48 -15.56 -9.38
C TYR A 188 -40.70 -15.29 -8.49
N GLU A 189 -41.20 -16.29 -7.76
CA GLU A 189 -42.27 -16.07 -6.78
C GLU A 189 -41.70 -15.33 -5.55
N HIS A 190 -40.51 -15.74 -5.11
CA HIS A 190 -39.77 -15.03 -4.08
C HIS A 190 -39.43 -13.60 -4.51
N LEU A 191 -39.00 -13.39 -5.76
CA LEU A 191 -38.76 -12.06 -6.32
C LEU A 191 -39.99 -11.15 -6.21
N THR A 192 -41.18 -11.67 -6.52
CA THR A 192 -42.44 -10.94 -6.37
C THR A 192 -42.68 -10.52 -4.91
N GLN A 193 -42.33 -11.37 -3.94
CA GLN A 193 -42.42 -11.01 -2.51
C GLN A 193 -41.45 -9.87 -2.16
N VAL A 194 -40.21 -9.90 -2.68
CA VAL A 194 -39.24 -8.80 -2.47
C VAL A 194 -39.78 -7.48 -3.03
N CYS A 195 -40.31 -7.49 -4.25
CA CYS A 195 -40.88 -6.30 -4.88
C CYS A 195 -42.06 -5.74 -4.07
N LYS A 196 -42.94 -6.60 -3.55
CA LYS A 196 -44.04 -6.19 -2.66
C LYS A 196 -43.52 -5.59 -1.35
N SER A 197 -42.48 -6.16 -0.75
CA SER A 197 -41.89 -5.58 0.46
C SER A 197 -41.29 -4.20 0.22
N MET A 198 -40.66 -3.97 -0.94
CA MET A 198 -40.21 -2.63 -1.33
C MET A 198 -41.37 -1.64 -1.41
N MET A 199 -42.50 -2.03 -2.02
CA MET A 199 -43.70 -1.20 -2.05
C MET A 199 -44.24 -0.90 -0.65
N ASN A 200 -44.35 -1.91 0.21
CA ASN A 200 -44.83 -1.73 1.57
C ASN A 200 -43.96 -0.75 2.37
N VAL A 201 -42.64 -0.82 2.20
CA VAL A 201 -41.68 0.12 2.78
C VAL A 201 -41.99 1.55 2.31
N ILE A 202 -42.19 1.75 1.01
CA ILE A 202 -42.47 3.06 0.43
C ILE A 202 -43.83 3.62 0.87
N GLU A 203 -44.85 2.76 0.95
CA GLU A 203 -46.20 3.16 1.42
C GLU A 203 -46.27 3.41 2.93
N SER A 204 -45.34 2.87 3.71
CA SER A 204 -45.31 3.04 5.17
C SER A 204 -44.77 4.40 5.64
N VAL A 205 -44.26 5.22 4.72
CA VAL A 205 -43.66 6.53 5.01
C VAL A 205 -44.43 7.63 4.28
N ASP A 206 -44.61 8.77 4.93
CA ASP A 206 -45.21 9.94 4.28
C ASP A 206 -44.32 10.41 3.10
N VAL A 207 -44.95 10.82 2.00
CA VAL A 207 -44.27 11.22 0.75
C VAL A 207 -43.24 12.34 1.01
N GLY A 208 -43.47 13.19 2.02
CA GLY A 208 -42.53 14.21 2.47
C GLY A 208 -41.16 13.66 2.88
N GLY A 209 -41.12 12.52 3.56
CA GLY A 209 -39.88 11.84 3.99
C GLY A 209 -39.08 11.24 2.83
N LEU A 210 -39.74 10.99 1.69
CA LEU A 210 -39.15 10.40 0.49
C LEU A 210 -38.95 11.41 -0.66
N ARG A 211 -39.11 12.71 -0.41
CA ARG A 211 -39.01 13.76 -1.45
C ARG A 211 -37.69 13.77 -2.24
N ASN A 212 -36.60 13.35 -1.59
CA ASN A 212 -35.26 13.31 -2.18
C ASN A 212 -34.97 11.99 -2.90
N LEU A 213 -35.86 11.00 -2.86
CA LEU A 213 -35.64 9.69 -3.46
C LEU A 213 -35.44 9.81 -4.97
N GLU A 214 -34.30 9.33 -5.46
CA GLU A 214 -33.87 9.36 -6.86
C GLU A 214 -33.87 7.95 -7.47
N ALA A 215 -33.60 6.92 -6.66
CA ALA A 215 -33.40 5.55 -7.15
C ALA A 215 -33.90 4.48 -6.16
N ILE A 216 -34.15 3.29 -6.69
CA ILE A 216 -34.32 2.05 -5.95
C ILE A 216 -33.33 1.01 -6.47
N SER A 217 -32.80 0.17 -5.60
CA SER A 217 -31.86 -0.90 -5.97
C SER A 217 -32.50 -2.26 -5.72
N ALA A 218 -32.52 -3.08 -6.76
CA ALA A 218 -32.86 -4.50 -6.72
C ALA A 218 -31.84 -5.33 -5.94
N GLY A 219 -30.69 -4.73 -5.60
CA GLY A 219 -29.54 -5.41 -5.05
C GLY A 219 -28.98 -6.42 -6.04
N GLY A 220 -28.18 -7.35 -5.51
CA GLY A 220 -27.62 -8.47 -6.27
C GLY A 220 -28.35 -9.80 -6.07
N GLY A 221 -27.61 -10.88 -6.32
CA GLY A 221 -28.07 -12.26 -6.13
C GLY A 221 -28.64 -12.93 -7.37
N LEU A 222 -28.37 -12.33 -8.54
CA LEU A 222 -28.50 -12.99 -9.83
C LEU A 222 -27.56 -14.21 -9.88
N THR A 223 -28.11 -15.36 -10.20
CA THR A 223 -27.40 -16.66 -10.22
C THR A 223 -26.81 -16.96 -11.60
N VAL A 224 -25.84 -17.86 -11.61
CA VAL A 224 -25.31 -18.49 -12.84
C VAL A 224 -25.29 -19.99 -12.62
N PRO A 225 -25.44 -20.80 -13.68
CA PRO A 225 -25.29 -22.24 -13.58
C PRO A 225 -23.82 -22.61 -13.29
N TYR A 226 -23.61 -23.36 -12.22
CA TYR A 226 -22.37 -24.05 -11.88
C TYR A 226 -22.36 -25.49 -12.41
N GLU A 227 -23.54 -26.09 -12.54
CA GLU A 227 -23.75 -27.39 -13.19
C GLU A 227 -24.37 -27.22 -14.59
N LYS A 228 -24.16 -28.21 -15.47
CA LYS A 228 -24.63 -28.14 -16.86
C LYS A 228 -26.16 -28.10 -16.97
N ASP A 229 -26.85 -28.75 -16.04
CA ASP A 229 -28.31 -28.91 -16.07
C ASP A 229 -29.03 -27.89 -15.16
N GLU A 230 -28.29 -26.98 -14.53
CA GLU A 230 -28.90 -25.87 -13.77
C GLU A 230 -29.54 -24.85 -14.72
N PRO A 231 -30.73 -24.33 -14.39
CA PRO A 231 -31.42 -23.36 -15.23
C PRO A 231 -30.67 -22.03 -15.28
N GLU A 232 -30.57 -21.45 -16.48
CA GLU A 232 -30.15 -20.07 -16.65
C GLU A 232 -31.25 -19.11 -16.16
N MET A 233 -30.81 -17.92 -15.72
CA MET A 233 -31.72 -16.89 -15.23
C MET A 233 -32.35 -16.13 -16.39
N ASP A 234 -33.67 -15.95 -16.35
CA ASP A 234 -34.42 -15.09 -17.26
C ASP A 234 -34.34 -13.64 -16.78
N ILE A 235 -33.37 -12.92 -17.35
CA ILE A 235 -33.14 -11.51 -17.04
C ILE A 235 -34.33 -10.63 -17.40
N GLN A 236 -35.08 -10.95 -18.46
CA GLN A 236 -36.21 -10.14 -18.87
C GLN A 236 -37.37 -10.28 -17.90
N GLN A 237 -37.66 -11.50 -17.44
CA GLN A 237 -38.65 -11.74 -16.38
C GLN A 237 -38.23 -11.08 -15.06
N TYR A 238 -36.94 -11.13 -14.71
CA TYR A 238 -36.43 -10.48 -13.51
C TYR A 238 -36.59 -8.95 -13.59
N PHE A 239 -36.21 -8.35 -14.72
CA PHE A 239 -36.35 -6.92 -14.97
C PHE A 239 -37.82 -6.48 -14.97
N SER A 240 -38.72 -7.22 -15.61
CA SER A 240 -40.13 -6.82 -15.74
C SER A 240 -40.82 -6.68 -14.39
N GLN A 241 -40.54 -7.57 -13.43
CA GLN A 241 -41.12 -7.47 -12.08
C GLN A 241 -40.63 -6.24 -11.32
N TRP A 242 -39.33 -5.94 -11.39
CA TRP A 242 -38.78 -4.72 -10.78
C TRP A 242 -39.25 -3.45 -11.47
N ASP A 243 -39.40 -3.45 -12.79
CA ASP A 243 -39.90 -2.31 -13.57
C ASP A 243 -41.39 -2.04 -13.31
N GLU A 244 -42.21 -3.08 -13.14
CA GLU A 244 -43.61 -2.93 -12.69
C GLU A 244 -43.67 -2.26 -11.31
N MET A 245 -42.84 -2.70 -10.38
CA MET A 245 -42.75 -2.12 -9.04
C MET A 245 -42.27 -0.66 -9.10
N LYS A 246 -41.21 -0.38 -9.84
CA LYS A 246 -40.71 0.97 -10.10
C LYS A 246 -41.84 1.89 -10.57
N LYS A 247 -42.65 1.48 -11.56
CA LYS A 247 -43.77 2.28 -12.07
C LYS A 247 -44.84 2.58 -11.02
N LEU A 248 -45.03 1.71 -10.03
CA LEU A 248 -45.92 1.96 -8.91
C LEU A 248 -45.32 3.01 -7.97
N VAL A 249 -44.03 2.90 -7.64
CA VAL A 249 -43.30 3.90 -6.84
C VAL A 249 -43.36 5.28 -7.51
N GLU A 250 -43.13 5.36 -8.82
CA GLU A 250 -43.18 6.63 -9.56
C GLU A 250 -44.56 7.29 -9.49
N LYS A 251 -45.64 6.49 -9.48
CA LYS A 251 -47.01 7.00 -9.31
C LYS A 251 -47.26 7.53 -7.90
N VAL A 252 -46.82 6.80 -6.87
CA VAL A 252 -46.98 7.21 -5.46
C VAL A 252 -46.21 8.52 -5.18
N LEU A 253 -44.99 8.64 -5.70
CA LEU A 253 -44.14 9.81 -5.47
C LEU A 253 -44.35 10.94 -6.48
N ASN A 254 -45.12 10.69 -7.55
CA ASN A 254 -45.28 11.60 -8.70
C ASN A 254 -43.93 12.11 -9.25
N LYS A 255 -42.96 11.20 -9.34
CA LYS A 255 -41.56 11.49 -9.73
C LYS A 255 -40.98 10.28 -10.45
N LYS A 256 -40.12 10.52 -11.44
CA LYS A 256 -39.33 9.43 -12.06
C LYS A 256 -38.26 8.91 -11.11
N ILE A 257 -38.07 7.60 -11.10
CA ILE A 257 -37.11 6.90 -10.24
C ILE A 257 -36.17 6.07 -11.11
N GLN A 258 -34.91 5.97 -10.74
CA GLN A 258 -33.97 5.04 -11.39
C GLN A 258 -34.08 3.65 -10.76
N LEU A 259 -33.94 2.61 -11.58
CA LEU A 259 -33.83 1.23 -11.12
C LEU A 259 -32.41 0.73 -11.30
N GLU A 260 -31.73 0.52 -10.18
CA GLU A 260 -30.38 -0.04 -10.13
C GLU A 260 -30.40 -1.56 -9.87
N VAL A 261 -29.39 -2.25 -10.38
CA VAL A 261 -29.09 -3.66 -10.05
C VAL A 261 -27.63 -3.80 -9.63
N GLU A 262 -27.36 -4.63 -8.62
CA GLU A 262 -26.02 -4.79 -8.03
C GLU A 262 -25.42 -6.20 -8.25
N PRO A 263 -25.23 -6.64 -9.51
CA PRO A 263 -24.71 -7.96 -9.80
C PRO A 263 -23.22 -8.03 -9.42
N GLY A 264 -22.85 -9.08 -8.69
CA GLY A 264 -21.46 -9.49 -8.52
C GLY A 264 -21.20 -10.78 -9.29
N ARG A 265 -21.80 -11.87 -8.78
CA ARG A 265 -21.67 -13.23 -9.33
C ARG A 265 -21.99 -13.29 -10.82
N PHE A 266 -23.15 -12.79 -11.22
CA PHE A 266 -23.64 -12.86 -12.60
C PHE A 266 -22.65 -12.30 -13.62
N LEU A 267 -22.00 -11.17 -13.31
CA LEU A 267 -21.11 -10.51 -14.26
C LEU A 267 -19.79 -11.26 -14.49
N VAL A 268 -19.26 -11.96 -13.48
CA VAL A 268 -17.87 -12.49 -13.56
C VAL A 268 -17.73 -13.98 -13.31
N ALA A 269 -18.73 -14.67 -12.73
CA ALA A 269 -18.58 -16.07 -12.32
C ALA A 269 -18.26 -17.02 -13.47
N ASN A 270 -19.11 -17.05 -14.50
CA ASN A 270 -18.93 -17.89 -15.70
C ASN A 270 -17.85 -17.34 -16.67
N ALA A 271 -17.30 -16.16 -16.39
CA ALA A 271 -16.22 -15.56 -17.17
C ALA A 271 -14.83 -15.97 -16.68
N GLY A 272 -14.73 -16.70 -15.55
CA GLY A 272 -13.45 -17.09 -14.95
C GLY A 272 -13.29 -18.59 -14.77
N VAL A 273 -12.06 -19.07 -14.95
CA VAL A 273 -11.62 -20.43 -14.61
C VAL A 273 -10.36 -20.39 -13.74
N LEU A 274 -10.14 -21.45 -12.96
CA LEU A 274 -8.89 -21.70 -12.24
C LEU A 274 -8.19 -22.89 -12.88
N VAL A 275 -7.00 -22.67 -13.45
CA VAL A 275 -6.17 -23.73 -14.02
C VAL A 275 -5.14 -24.15 -12.99
N THR A 276 -5.03 -25.45 -12.73
CA THR A 276 -4.17 -26.06 -11.72
C THR A 276 -3.50 -27.32 -12.29
N GLN A 277 -2.31 -27.67 -11.82
CA GLN A 277 -1.58 -28.85 -12.30
C GLN A 277 -1.82 -30.06 -11.40
N VAL A 278 -1.97 -31.24 -12.00
CA VAL A 278 -2.06 -32.53 -11.30
C VAL A 278 -0.65 -32.96 -10.85
N HIS A 279 -0.46 -33.12 -9.54
CA HIS A 279 0.82 -33.53 -8.95
C HIS A 279 0.82 -34.96 -8.42
N SER A 280 -0.34 -35.52 -8.06
CA SER A 280 -0.42 -36.88 -7.54
C SER A 280 -1.76 -37.51 -7.87
N ILE A 281 -1.73 -38.82 -8.12
CA ILE A 281 -2.91 -39.67 -8.21
C ILE A 281 -2.78 -40.70 -7.11
N GLN A 282 -3.72 -40.70 -6.17
CA GLN A 282 -3.73 -41.63 -5.05
C GLN A 282 -4.80 -42.68 -5.28
N HIS A 283 -4.36 -43.91 -5.50
CA HIS A 283 -5.26 -45.04 -5.63
C HIS A 283 -5.84 -45.43 -4.27
N ARG A 284 -7.15 -45.64 -4.21
CA ARG A 284 -7.87 -46.09 -3.02
C ARG A 284 -8.30 -47.55 -3.16
N PRO A 285 -8.67 -48.21 -2.03
CA PRO A 285 -9.32 -49.52 -2.09
C PRO A 285 -10.56 -49.50 -2.99
N LYS A 286 -10.99 -50.66 -3.49
CA LYS A 286 -12.04 -50.79 -4.52
C LYS A 286 -13.39 -50.16 -4.17
N ASP A 287 -13.66 -49.91 -2.90
CA ASP A 287 -14.87 -49.31 -2.34
C ASP A 287 -14.76 -47.79 -2.11
N ALA A 288 -13.63 -47.18 -2.49
CA ALA A 288 -13.41 -45.75 -2.39
C ALA A 288 -12.86 -45.17 -3.71
N ALA A 289 -13.25 -43.94 -4.03
CA ALA A 289 -12.79 -43.26 -5.23
C ALA A 289 -11.32 -42.83 -5.11
N ASP A 290 -10.61 -42.88 -6.24
CA ASP A 290 -9.23 -42.38 -6.32
C ASP A 290 -9.18 -40.87 -6.12
N PHE A 291 -8.03 -40.34 -5.67
CA PHE A 291 -7.84 -38.90 -5.51
C PHE A 291 -6.91 -38.34 -6.58
N ILE A 292 -7.31 -37.21 -7.16
CA ILE A 292 -6.41 -36.30 -7.90
C ILE A 292 -5.98 -35.20 -6.91
N LEU A 293 -4.68 -35.06 -6.70
CA LEU A 293 -4.11 -33.94 -5.95
C LEU A 293 -3.51 -32.90 -6.90
N VAL A 294 -3.92 -31.65 -6.72
CA VAL A 294 -3.55 -30.53 -7.58
C VAL A 294 -2.77 -29.44 -6.82
N ASP A 295 -2.19 -28.48 -7.54
CA ASP A 295 -1.41 -27.37 -6.94
C ASP A 295 -2.23 -26.15 -6.47
N ALA A 296 -3.55 -26.16 -6.62
CA ALA A 296 -4.49 -25.21 -6.01
C ALA A 296 -5.14 -25.83 -4.77
N GLY A 297 -5.32 -25.05 -3.70
CA GLY A 297 -6.07 -25.46 -2.51
C GLY A 297 -7.27 -24.56 -2.22
N PHE A 298 -7.96 -24.79 -1.11
CA PHE A 298 -9.02 -23.87 -0.65
C PHE A 298 -8.48 -22.47 -0.33
N ASN A 299 -7.17 -22.33 -0.10
CA ASN A 299 -6.52 -21.01 0.02
C ASN A 299 -6.66 -20.20 -1.27
N ASP A 300 -6.79 -20.86 -2.43
CA ASP A 300 -7.05 -20.22 -3.71
C ASP A 300 -8.57 -20.15 -3.93
N LEU A 301 -9.27 -21.29 -3.94
CA LEU A 301 -10.72 -21.38 -4.15
C LEU A 301 -11.44 -21.93 -2.91
N MET A 302 -11.87 -21.03 -2.04
CA MET A 302 -12.44 -21.37 -0.73
C MET A 302 -13.84 -21.99 -0.78
N ARG A 303 -14.59 -21.77 -1.87
CA ARG A 303 -16.04 -22.04 -1.92
C ARG A 303 -16.42 -23.50 -1.67
N PRO A 304 -15.75 -24.51 -2.26
CA PRO A 304 -16.12 -25.91 -2.01
C PRO A 304 -15.94 -26.31 -0.54
N SER A 305 -14.80 -25.96 0.07
CA SER A 305 -14.56 -26.29 1.48
C SER A 305 -15.44 -25.49 2.45
N MET A 306 -15.75 -24.23 2.15
CA MET A 306 -16.52 -23.39 3.07
C MET A 306 -18.04 -23.62 2.98
N TYR A 307 -18.54 -23.88 1.77
CA TYR A 307 -19.96 -23.87 1.45
C TYR A 307 -20.46 -25.16 0.78
N GLY A 308 -19.59 -26.14 0.49
CA GLY A 308 -19.96 -27.31 -0.32
C GLY A 308 -20.33 -26.96 -1.76
N SER A 309 -19.83 -25.83 -2.27
CA SER A 309 -20.19 -25.33 -3.60
C SER A 309 -19.65 -26.21 -4.73
N TYR A 310 -20.52 -26.55 -5.68
CA TYR A 310 -20.13 -27.21 -6.91
C TYR A 310 -19.31 -26.28 -7.82
N HIS A 311 -18.29 -26.85 -8.47
CA HIS A 311 -17.66 -26.29 -9.67
C HIS A 311 -17.42 -27.41 -10.67
N GLY A 312 -17.76 -27.16 -11.94
CA GLY A 312 -17.45 -28.09 -13.03
C GLY A 312 -15.93 -28.26 -13.16
N MET A 313 -15.50 -29.41 -13.65
CA MET A 313 -14.07 -29.70 -13.84
C MET A 313 -13.82 -30.39 -15.18
N SER A 314 -12.70 -30.06 -15.81
CA SER A 314 -12.19 -30.74 -17.00
C SER A 314 -10.69 -31.00 -16.88
N VAL A 315 -10.18 -32.00 -17.60
CA VAL A 315 -8.76 -32.37 -17.64
C VAL A 315 -8.22 -32.06 -19.02
N ILE A 316 -7.11 -31.34 -19.08
CA ILE A 316 -6.35 -31.06 -20.31
C ILE A 316 -5.04 -31.84 -20.23
N SER A 317 -4.90 -32.81 -21.14
CA SER A 317 -3.66 -33.56 -21.31
C SER A 317 -2.56 -32.69 -21.90
N GLN A 318 -1.33 -32.82 -21.37
CA GLN A 318 -0.15 -32.22 -21.98
C GLN A 318 0.48 -33.09 -23.08
N ASN A 319 0.29 -34.41 -23.02
CA ASN A 319 1.11 -35.39 -23.73
C ASN A 319 0.36 -36.14 -24.86
N ASP A 320 -0.96 -36.02 -24.93
CA ASP A 320 -1.76 -36.63 -25.98
C ASP A 320 -3.08 -35.89 -26.23
N THR A 321 -3.57 -35.98 -27.47
CA THR A 321 -4.90 -35.47 -27.87
C THR A 321 -5.95 -36.58 -27.87
N LYS A 322 -5.69 -37.70 -27.19
CA LYS A 322 -6.55 -38.88 -27.20
C LYS A 322 -7.62 -38.75 -26.13
N ASP A 323 -8.84 -39.14 -26.48
CA ASP A 323 -9.89 -39.34 -25.49
C ASP A 323 -9.48 -40.45 -24.52
N ARG A 324 -9.32 -40.08 -23.26
CA ARG A 324 -9.02 -41.02 -22.18
C ARG A 324 -10.32 -41.53 -21.58
N PRO A 325 -10.36 -42.79 -21.11
CA PRO A 325 -11.55 -43.33 -20.47
C PRO A 325 -11.92 -42.48 -19.25
N ILE A 326 -13.22 -42.36 -19.00
CA ILE A 326 -13.73 -41.67 -17.81
C ILE A 326 -13.48 -42.53 -16.58
N HIS A 327 -13.00 -41.89 -15.52
CA HIS A 327 -12.79 -42.49 -14.20
C HIS A 327 -13.39 -41.59 -13.12
N GLU A 328 -13.75 -42.20 -12.00
CA GLU A 328 -14.34 -41.50 -10.86
C GLU A 328 -13.24 -41.05 -9.90
N TYR A 329 -13.17 -39.74 -9.64
CA TYR A 329 -12.17 -39.15 -8.76
C TYR A 329 -12.79 -38.23 -7.72
N ALA A 330 -12.24 -38.23 -6.51
CA ALA A 330 -12.26 -37.05 -5.65
C ALA A 330 -11.10 -36.12 -6.03
N VAL A 331 -11.28 -34.81 -5.95
CA VAL A 331 -10.24 -33.82 -6.23
C VAL A 331 -9.91 -33.05 -4.97
N ALA A 332 -8.63 -32.99 -4.62
CA ALA A 332 -8.13 -32.31 -3.42
C ALA A 332 -6.88 -31.47 -3.72
N GLY A 333 -6.61 -30.50 -2.83
CA GLY A 333 -5.49 -29.58 -2.96
C GLY A 333 -4.22 -30.03 -2.25
N PRO A 334 -3.20 -29.15 -2.19
CA PRO A 334 -1.87 -29.47 -1.65
C PRO A 334 -1.73 -29.10 -0.16
N LEU A 335 -2.77 -28.59 0.49
CA LEU A 335 -2.67 -28.12 1.86
C LEU A 335 -2.55 -29.30 2.83
N CYS A 336 -1.76 -29.11 3.88
CA CYS A 336 -1.70 -30.04 5.01
C CYS A 336 -2.93 -29.84 5.93
N GLU A 337 -4.13 -29.90 5.35
CA GLU A 337 -5.42 -29.72 5.99
C GLU A 337 -6.42 -30.70 5.38
N SER A 338 -7.13 -31.43 6.23
CA SER A 338 -8.05 -32.50 5.81
C SER A 338 -9.27 -32.00 5.05
N GLY A 339 -9.70 -30.76 5.30
CA GLY A 339 -10.79 -30.10 4.58
C GLY A 339 -10.42 -29.59 3.18
N ASP A 340 -9.17 -29.76 2.72
CA ASP A 340 -8.69 -29.30 1.41
C ASP A 340 -9.13 -30.21 0.26
N VAL A 341 -10.44 -30.33 0.09
CA VAL A 341 -11.09 -31.14 -0.93
C VAL A 341 -12.01 -30.25 -1.76
N PHE A 342 -11.91 -30.27 -3.09
CA PHE A 342 -12.81 -29.51 -3.95
C PHE A 342 -14.12 -30.23 -4.23
N THR A 343 -14.11 -31.56 -4.24
CA THR A 343 -15.31 -32.37 -4.48
C THR A 343 -15.91 -32.78 -3.15
N GLN A 344 -16.69 -31.87 -2.54
CA GLN A 344 -17.40 -32.11 -1.29
C GLN A 344 -18.75 -31.38 -1.25
N HIS A 345 -19.71 -31.92 -0.51
CA HIS A 345 -20.98 -31.27 -0.19
C HIS A 345 -20.92 -30.47 1.11
N GLU A 346 -21.99 -29.72 1.38
CA GLU A 346 -22.15 -29.04 2.67
C GLU A 346 -22.05 -30.07 3.82
N GLY A 347 -21.32 -29.70 4.87
CA GLY A 347 -21.03 -30.59 6.00
C GLY A 347 -19.74 -31.42 5.86
N GLY A 348 -18.97 -31.25 4.77
CA GLY A 348 -17.64 -31.86 4.62
C GLY A 348 -17.64 -33.27 4.04
N ILE A 349 -18.75 -33.69 3.43
CA ILE A 349 -18.89 -35.03 2.86
C ILE A 349 -18.22 -35.05 1.49
N VAL A 350 -17.15 -35.84 1.36
CA VAL A 350 -16.41 -36.02 0.09
C VAL A 350 -17.31 -36.66 -0.96
N THR A 351 -17.26 -36.11 -2.16
CA THR A 351 -17.92 -36.62 -3.35
C THR A 351 -16.95 -36.73 -4.52
N THR A 352 -17.45 -37.17 -5.65
CA THR A 352 -16.65 -37.53 -6.81
C THR A 352 -17.07 -36.78 -8.07
N ARG A 353 -16.17 -36.80 -9.05
CA ARG A 353 -16.36 -36.29 -10.41
C ARG A 353 -15.96 -37.37 -11.40
N HIS A 354 -16.75 -37.46 -12.47
CA HIS A 354 -16.44 -38.27 -13.62
C HIS A 354 -15.53 -37.45 -14.55
N LEU A 355 -14.24 -37.77 -14.57
CA LEU A 355 -13.23 -37.04 -15.33
C LEU A 355 -12.47 -38.00 -16.24
N PRO A 356 -11.96 -37.53 -17.39
CA PRO A 356 -10.98 -38.30 -18.15
C PRO A 356 -9.83 -38.74 -17.25
N GLN A 357 -9.31 -39.95 -17.45
CA GLN A 357 -8.22 -40.49 -16.65
C GLN A 357 -7.01 -39.53 -16.65
N ALA A 358 -6.80 -38.86 -15.51
CA ALA A 358 -5.75 -37.89 -15.35
C ALA A 358 -4.38 -38.59 -15.21
N GLN A 359 -3.31 -37.85 -15.54
CA GLN A 359 -1.93 -38.22 -15.29
C GLN A 359 -1.21 -37.09 -14.57
N VAL A 360 -0.16 -37.43 -13.82
CA VAL A 360 0.72 -36.42 -13.21
C VAL A 360 1.31 -35.55 -14.32
N GLY A 361 1.21 -34.24 -14.14
CA GLY A 361 1.61 -33.24 -15.11
C GLY A 361 0.45 -32.64 -15.90
N ASP A 362 -0.69 -33.33 -16.06
CA ASP A 362 -1.86 -32.76 -16.74
C ASP A 362 -2.40 -31.51 -16.02
N PHE A 363 -3.17 -30.70 -16.73
CA PHE A 363 -3.89 -29.58 -16.12
C PHE A 363 -5.32 -29.98 -15.80
N LEU A 364 -5.79 -29.60 -14.62
CA LEU A 364 -7.20 -29.61 -14.25
C LEU A 364 -7.72 -28.17 -14.33
N VAL A 365 -8.86 -27.97 -14.98
CA VAL A 365 -9.54 -26.68 -15.07
C VAL A 365 -10.79 -26.74 -14.20
N ILE A 366 -10.87 -25.85 -13.22
CA ILE A 366 -12.06 -25.66 -12.38
C ILE A 366 -12.85 -24.49 -12.97
N HIS A 367 -14.09 -24.77 -13.37
CA HIS A 367 -14.95 -23.83 -14.11
C HIS A 367 -15.75 -22.90 -13.19
N THR A 368 -16.23 -21.79 -13.74
CA THR A 368 -17.14 -20.83 -13.07
C THR A 368 -16.55 -20.24 -11.78
N THR A 369 -15.26 -19.89 -11.81
CA THR A 369 -14.52 -19.42 -10.63
C THR A 369 -14.29 -17.92 -10.58
N GLY A 370 -14.80 -17.17 -11.57
CA GLY A 370 -14.51 -15.75 -11.67
C GLY A 370 -15.15 -14.87 -10.60
N ALA A 371 -16.12 -15.38 -9.83
CA ALA A 371 -16.72 -14.71 -8.68
C ALA A 371 -16.41 -15.44 -7.39
N TYR A 372 -15.98 -14.71 -6.36
CA TYR A 372 -15.68 -15.26 -5.04
C TYR A 372 -14.62 -16.38 -5.08
N GLY A 373 -13.75 -16.35 -6.09
CA GLY A 373 -12.53 -17.15 -6.19
C GLY A 373 -11.37 -16.34 -5.63
N ALA A 374 -10.62 -15.67 -6.51
CA ALA A 374 -9.47 -14.84 -6.16
C ALA A 374 -9.72 -13.78 -5.06
N SER A 375 -10.96 -13.28 -4.91
CA SER A 375 -11.32 -12.30 -3.88
C SER A 375 -11.40 -12.89 -2.47
N MET A 376 -11.57 -14.21 -2.35
CA MET A 376 -11.61 -14.95 -1.09
C MET A 376 -10.32 -15.71 -0.80
N SER A 377 -9.30 -15.56 -1.65
CA SER A 377 -8.03 -16.25 -1.46
C SER A 377 -7.34 -15.81 -0.17
N SER A 378 -6.60 -16.72 0.45
CA SER A 378 -5.83 -16.52 1.67
C SER A 378 -4.40 -17.00 1.51
N ASN A 379 -3.55 -16.61 2.47
CA ASN A 379 -2.18 -17.10 2.57
C ASN A 379 -2.04 -18.28 3.55
N TYR A 380 -3.10 -19.08 3.73
CA TYR A 380 -3.04 -20.29 4.54
C TYR A 380 -1.92 -21.21 4.03
N ASN A 381 -1.19 -21.83 4.96
CA ASN A 381 0.08 -22.54 4.72
C ASN A 381 1.17 -21.70 4.05
N SER A 382 1.18 -20.37 4.29
CA SER A 382 2.13 -19.41 3.70
C SER A 382 2.19 -19.46 2.16
N ARG A 383 1.09 -19.88 1.53
CA ARG A 383 1.01 -19.94 0.06
C ARG A 383 0.72 -18.55 -0.50
N PRO A 384 1.56 -18.04 -1.41
CA PRO A 384 1.31 -16.73 -2.01
C PRO A 384 0.07 -16.74 -2.91
N LEU A 385 -0.63 -15.60 -2.99
CA LEU A 385 -1.77 -15.44 -3.89
C LEU A 385 -1.40 -15.74 -5.34
N ALA A 386 -2.21 -16.56 -6.01
CA ALA A 386 -2.05 -16.90 -7.42
C ALA A 386 -2.12 -15.67 -8.34
N ALA A 387 -1.46 -15.76 -9.50
CA ALA A 387 -1.54 -14.75 -10.54
C ALA A 387 -2.95 -14.72 -11.19
N GLU A 388 -3.29 -13.60 -11.81
CA GLU A 388 -4.55 -13.42 -12.56
C GLU A 388 -4.24 -12.94 -13.98
N VAL A 389 -4.89 -13.54 -14.97
CA VAL A 389 -4.78 -13.24 -16.40
C VAL A 389 -6.15 -12.86 -16.96
N LEU A 390 -6.20 -11.80 -17.75
CA LEU A 390 -7.37 -11.40 -18.53
C LEU A 390 -7.09 -11.68 -20.00
N VAL A 391 -7.95 -12.48 -20.63
CA VAL A 391 -7.95 -12.72 -22.07
C VAL A 391 -8.87 -11.70 -22.72
N GLU A 392 -8.29 -10.87 -23.59
CA GLU A 392 -9.00 -9.84 -24.36
C GLU A 392 -9.80 -10.48 -25.51
N SER A 393 -10.72 -9.73 -26.13
CA SER A 393 -11.61 -10.25 -27.18
C SER A 393 -10.87 -10.71 -28.45
N ASP A 394 -9.63 -10.27 -28.66
CA ASP A 394 -8.76 -10.72 -29.76
C ASP A 394 -7.96 -12.00 -29.42
N GLY A 395 -8.16 -12.56 -28.22
CA GLY A 395 -7.46 -13.74 -27.72
C GLY A 395 -6.16 -13.45 -26.97
N THR A 396 -5.73 -12.19 -26.88
CA THR A 396 -4.50 -11.81 -26.18
C THR A 396 -4.64 -12.05 -24.68
N ALA A 397 -3.76 -12.88 -24.11
CA ALA A 397 -3.68 -13.12 -22.68
C ALA A 397 -2.77 -12.10 -21.98
N ARG A 398 -3.33 -11.28 -21.09
CA ARG A 398 -2.61 -10.23 -20.36
C ARG A 398 -2.60 -10.51 -18.86
N LEU A 399 -1.42 -10.47 -18.26
CA LEU A 399 -1.26 -10.56 -16.81
C LEU A 399 -1.86 -9.31 -16.12
N ILE A 400 -2.88 -9.50 -15.31
CA ILE A 400 -3.60 -8.43 -14.58
C ILE A 400 -3.33 -8.44 -13.07
N ARG A 401 -2.77 -9.53 -12.54
CA ARG A 401 -2.14 -9.58 -11.21
C ARG A 401 -0.94 -10.52 -11.27
N LYS A 402 0.22 -10.04 -10.82
CA LYS A 402 1.40 -10.89 -10.63
C LYS A 402 1.15 -11.85 -9.47
N ARG A 403 1.75 -13.04 -9.53
CA ARG A 403 1.79 -13.96 -8.38
C ARG A 403 2.45 -13.22 -7.22
N GLN A 404 1.83 -13.27 -6.05
CA GLN A 404 2.44 -12.72 -4.85
C GLN A 404 3.73 -13.51 -4.58
N ARG A 405 4.75 -12.85 -4.04
CA ARG A 405 5.97 -13.54 -3.66
C ARG A 405 5.95 -13.86 -2.17
N ILE A 406 6.70 -14.88 -1.77
CA ILE A 406 6.84 -15.23 -0.35
C ILE A 406 7.42 -14.06 0.45
N GLU A 407 8.30 -13.26 -0.17
CA GLU A 407 8.87 -12.06 0.44
C GLU A 407 7.81 -11.03 0.77
N ASP A 408 6.75 -10.90 -0.03
CA ASP A 408 5.69 -9.92 0.23
C ASP A 408 4.91 -10.27 1.51
N LEU A 409 4.86 -11.55 1.89
CA LEU A 409 4.31 -12.01 3.18
C LEU A 409 5.28 -11.74 4.32
N ILE A 410 6.53 -12.17 4.15
CA ILE A 410 7.58 -12.07 5.18
C ILE A 410 7.90 -10.60 5.52
N ASN A 411 7.84 -9.69 4.55
CA ASN A 411 8.14 -8.27 4.74
C ASN A 411 7.20 -7.58 5.75
N LEU A 412 6.01 -8.13 5.99
CA LEU A 412 5.08 -7.63 7.00
C LEU A 412 5.59 -7.89 8.44
N GLU A 413 6.45 -8.89 8.60
CA GLU A 413 7.01 -9.34 9.89
C GLU A 413 8.46 -8.89 10.09
N GLN A 414 9.15 -8.55 9.00
CA GLN A 414 10.52 -8.06 9.03
C GLN A 414 10.58 -6.61 9.56
N LYS A 415 10.42 -6.45 10.87
CA LYS A 415 10.96 -5.30 11.58
C LYS A 415 12.49 -5.36 11.46
N THR A 416 13.05 -4.53 10.57
CA THR A 416 14.43 -4.05 10.71
C THR A 416 15.54 -4.98 10.22
N LEU A 417 15.43 -5.57 9.02
CA LEU A 417 16.59 -6.27 8.39
C LEU A 417 16.95 -5.86 6.95
N LYS A 418 16.16 -5.02 6.26
CA LYS A 418 16.44 -4.62 4.87
C LYS A 418 16.13 -3.17 4.53
N ILE A 419 16.65 -2.24 5.33
CA ILE A 419 16.69 -0.83 4.91
C ILE A 419 17.53 -0.68 3.62
N GLU A 420 18.51 -1.57 3.40
CA GLU A 420 19.52 -1.47 2.34
C GLU A 420 19.02 -1.67 0.90
N ASP A 421 18.11 -2.64 0.66
CA ASP A 421 17.66 -2.99 -0.71
C ASP A 421 16.48 -2.13 -1.20
N ASP A 422 15.56 -1.78 -0.31
CA ASP A 422 14.41 -0.91 -0.64
C ASP A 422 14.88 0.53 -0.91
N LEU A 423 15.97 0.97 -0.27
CA LEU A 423 16.56 2.27 -0.57
C LEU A 423 17.10 2.36 -1.98
N PHE A 424 17.92 1.41 -2.42
CA PHE A 424 18.55 1.46 -3.75
C PHE A 424 17.52 1.60 -4.87
N ASN A 425 16.44 0.80 -4.81
CA ASN A 425 15.39 0.82 -5.83
C ASN A 425 14.61 2.14 -5.85
N ARG A 426 14.47 2.84 -4.71
CA ARG A 426 13.82 4.16 -4.65
C ARG A 426 14.69 5.28 -5.23
N TYR A 427 16.01 5.12 -5.32
CA TYR A 427 16.93 6.15 -5.83
C TYR A 427 17.24 6.04 -7.32
N GLN A 428 16.78 4.99 -8.01
CA GLN A 428 16.95 4.85 -9.47
C GLN A 428 16.42 6.08 -10.23
N TYR A 429 15.34 6.71 -9.76
CA TYR A 429 14.77 7.90 -10.42
C TYR A 429 15.52 9.20 -10.10
N LYS A 430 16.40 9.22 -9.09
CA LYS A 430 17.12 10.42 -8.64
C LYS A 430 18.57 10.46 -9.10
N LEU A 431 19.20 9.30 -9.21
CA LEU A 431 20.51 9.13 -9.82
C LEU A 431 20.30 8.88 -11.30
N GLY A 432 21.08 9.52 -12.19
CA GLY A 432 21.03 9.15 -13.60
C GLY A 432 21.35 7.66 -13.79
N ASP A 433 20.82 7.02 -14.84
CA ASP A 433 20.96 5.57 -15.07
C ASP A 433 22.41 5.07 -14.95
N ASP A 434 23.38 5.85 -15.44
CA ASP A 434 24.80 5.50 -15.39
C ASP A 434 25.39 5.54 -13.96
N GLU A 435 24.94 6.49 -13.15
CA GLU A 435 25.38 6.62 -11.76
C GLU A 435 24.74 5.55 -10.88
N TYR A 436 23.46 5.24 -11.14
CA TYR A 436 22.77 4.13 -10.49
C TYR A 436 23.44 2.77 -10.80
N ARG A 437 23.78 2.51 -12.07
CA ARG A 437 24.53 1.31 -12.46
C ARG A 437 25.91 1.24 -11.81
N ARG A 438 26.63 2.36 -11.75
CA ARG A 438 27.93 2.43 -11.06
C ARG A 438 27.78 2.12 -9.57
N ALA A 439 26.73 2.62 -8.95
CA ALA A 439 26.43 2.38 -7.55
C ALA A 439 26.09 0.90 -7.26
N LEU A 440 25.29 0.27 -8.13
CA LEU A 440 25.00 -1.17 -8.06
C LEU A 440 26.28 -2.00 -8.21
N TRP A 441 27.08 -1.71 -9.24
CA TRP A 441 28.36 -2.40 -9.46
C TRP A 441 29.29 -2.24 -8.26
N ALA A 442 29.44 -1.01 -7.75
CA ALA A 442 30.23 -0.72 -6.55
C ALA A 442 29.75 -1.54 -5.34
N ARG A 443 28.43 -1.64 -5.14
CA ARG A 443 27.85 -2.45 -4.08
C ARG A 443 28.25 -3.92 -4.20
N GLU A 444 28.10 -4.50 -5.39
CA GLU A 444 28.47 -5.90 -5.66
C GLU A 444 29.95 -6.17 -5.36
N GLN A 445 30.84 -5.28 -5.79
CA GLN A 445 32.29 -5.40 -5.53
C GLN A 445 32.65 -5.25 -4.05
N LEU A 446 31.86 -4.50 -3.27
CA LEU A 446 32.09 -4.32 -1.84
C LEU A 446 31.47 -5.45 -1.00
N CYS A 447 30.37 -6.05 -1.47
CA CYS A 447 29.69 -7.14 -0.76
C CYS A 447 30.27 -8.54 -1.05
N ASP A 448 31.16 -8.71 -2.03
CA ASP A 448 31.74 -9.99 -2.47
C ASP A 448 30.68 -11.10 -2.70
N GLY A 449 29.44 -10.74 -3.06
CA GLY A 449 28.33 -11.69 -3.27
C GLY A 449 27.87 -12.48 -2.03
N LYS A 450 28.24 -12.06 -0.80
CA LYS A 450 27.87 -12.77 0.44
C LYS A 450 26.56 -12.26 1.05
N ASP A 451 25.84 -13.15 1.75
CA ASP A 451 24.58 -12.86 2.47
C ASP A 451 24.71 -11.77 3.55
N ARG A 452 25.93 -11.49 4.03
CA ARG A 452 26.22 -10.36 4.92
C ARG A 452 27.20 -9.44 4.22
N CYS A 453 26.67 -8.37 3.64
CA CYS A 453 27.48 -7.34 3.01
C CYS A 453 28.36 -6.62 4.05
N SER A 454 29.59 -6.30 3.67
CA SER A 454 30.55 -5.57 4.51
C SER A 454 30.29 -4.05 4.58
N LEU A 455 29.15 -3.60 4.08
CA LEU A 455 28.78 -2.20 4.15
C LEU A 455 28.24 -1.87 5.54
N VAL A 456 28.52 -0.66 6.01
CA VAL A 456 27.85 -0.11 7.19
C VAL A 456 26.45 0.33 6.75
N PRO A 457 25.36 -0.19 7.35
CA PRO A 457 24.00 0.10 6.91
C PRO A 457 23.63 1.57 7.15
N PRO A 458 22.70 2.17 6.39
CA PRO A 458 22.22 3.53 6.64
C PRO A 458 21.11 3.55 7.70
N PHE A 459 20.77 4.75 8.18
CA PHE A 459 19.61 4.99 9.04
C PHE A 459 19.54 4.19 10.34
N ILE A 460 20.70 3.81 10.89
CA ILE A 460 20.78 3.38 12.29
C ILE A 460 20.44 4.60 13.15
N GLU A 461 19.47 4.45 14.05
CA GLU A 461 19.07 5.55 14.92
C GLU A 461 20.24 5.94 15.83
N TYR A 462 20.68 7.18 15.67
CA TYR A 462 21.81 7.74 16.38
C TYR A 462 21.48 9.15 16.89
N GLU A 463 22.42 9.81 17.56
CA GLU A 463 22.18 11.12 18.17
C GLU A 463 21.63 12.13 17.14
N SER A 464 20.52 12.78 17.50
CA SER A 464 19.87 13.84 16.72
C SER A 464 19.94 15.13 17.51
N ARG A 465 20.34 16.21 16.84
CA ARG A 465 20.34 17.57 17.41
C ARG A 465 19.78 18.54 16.40
N GLN A 466 18.64 19.12 16.74
CA GLN A 466 17.89 20.06 15.93
C GLN A 466 18.04 21.44 16.53
N MET A 467 18.48 22.39 15.71
CA MET A 467 18.53 23.80 16.05
C MET A 467 17.35 24.49 15.39
N ILE A 468 16.66 25.38 16.09
CA ILE A 468 15.47 26.06 15.53
C ILE A 468 15.57 27.59 15.61
N ALA A 469 14.87 28.24 14.69
CA ALA A 469 14.57 29.67 14.69
C ALA A 469 13.08 29.85 14.36
N PRO A 470 12.19 29.75 15.37
CA PRO A 470 10.74 29.67 15.17
C PRO A 470 10.15 30.87 14.42
N LYS A 471 10.71 32.07 14.64
CA LYS A 471 10.28 33.32 14.00
C LYS A 471 10.25 33.23 12.48
N PHE A 472 11.18 32.47 11.91
CA PHE A 472 11.35 32.29 10.46
C PHE A 472 10.91 30.90 9.98
N GLY A 473 10.39 30.05 10.87
CA GLY A 473 10.06 28.67 10.54
C GLY A 473 11.28 27.83 10.11
N ILE A 474 12.48 28.15 10.59
CA ILE A 474 13.70 27.45 10.17
C ILE A 474 14.10 26.43 11.23
N SER A 475 14.34 25.19 10.81
CA SER A 475 15.08 24.21 11.61
C SER A 475 16.31 23.72 10.85
N SER A 476 17.36 23.34 11.58
CA SER A 476 18.53 22.70 11.03
C SER A 476 18.99 21.56 11.91
N CYS A 477 19.14 20.37 11.34
CA CYS A 477 19.87 19.32 12.05
C CYS A 477 21.38 19.61 12.00
N VAL A 478 22.07 19.38 13.12
CA VAL A 478 23.51 19.57 13.23
C VAL A 478 24.20 18.21 13.27
N ILE A 479 24.93 17.90 12.20
CA ILE A 479 25.79 16.72 12.10
C ILE A 479 27.25 17.14 12.29
N TYR A 480 27.96 16.50 13.21
CA TYR A 480 29.36 16.83 13.46
C TYR A 480 30.19 16.76 12.16
N LYS A 481 31.13 17.72 12.03
CA LYS A 481 32.06 17.88 10.89
C LYS A 481 31.42 18.30 9.56
N ASN A 482 30.12 18.58 9.54
CA ASN A 482 29.41 19.20 8.41
C ASN A 482 29.18 20.69 8.66
N PHE A 483 30.27 21.44 8.89
CA PHE A 483 30.13 22.88 9.20
C PHE A 483 29.32 23.16 10.50
N SER A 484 29.21 22.15 11.36
CA SER A 484 28.32 22.10 12.52
C SER A 484 28.44 23.28 13.49
N THR A 485 29.67 23.72 13.80
CA THR A 485 29.89 24.83 14.73
C THR A 485 29.31 26.11 14.18
N VAL A 486 29.64 26.45 12.92
CA VAL A 486 29.17 27.68 12.26
C VAL A 486 27.68 27.63 12.02
N MET A 487 27.15 26.49 11.53
CA MET A 487 25.72 26.35 11.31
C MET A 487 24.94 26.55 12.60
N THR A 488 25.47 26.08 13.73
CA THR A 488 24.79 26.35 15.00
C THR A 488 24.82 27.83 15.36
N SER A 489 25.93 28.52 15.16
CA SER A 489 26.06 29.96 15.41
C SER A 489 25.13 30.78 14.50
N ILE A 490 24.99 30.37 13.23
CA ILE A 490 24.03 30.94 12.27
C ILE A 490 22.61 30.81 12.79
N ILE A 491 22.17 29.59 13.15
CA ILE A 491 20.81 29.36 13.64
C ILE A 491 20.56 30.09 14.99
N CYS A 492 21.57 30.20 15.84
CA CYS A 492 21.51 31.00 17.06
C CYS A 492 21.38 32.50 16.78
N TYR A 493 22.10 33.03 15.79
CA TYR A 493 21.98 34.43 15.38
C TYR A 493 20.57 34.75 14.86
N ILE A 494 20.00 33.91 14.00
CA ILE A 494 18.64 34.14 13.50
C ILE A 494 17.55 33.77 14.52
N TYR A 495 17.86 32.99 15.56
CA TYR A 495 16.92 32.70 16.65
C TYR A 495 16.59 33.97 17.44
N ASP A 496 17.60 34.79 17.75
CA ASP A 496 17.44 36.09 18.40
C ASP A 496 18.52 37.08 17.94
N ILE A 497 18.21 37.82 16.86
CA ILE A 497 19.15 38.73 16.17
C ILE A 497 19.69 39.80 17.12
N PHE A 498 18.81 40.41 17.92
CA PHE A 498 19.16 41.55 18.77
C PHE A 498 20.03 41.13 19.95
N GLU A 499 19.65 40.06 20.65
CA GLU A 499 20.42 39.53 21.77
C GLU A 499 21.77 38.98 21.32
N TYR A 500 21.83 38.33 20.14
CA TYR A 500 23.06 37.80 19.59
C TYR A 500 24.07 38.89 19.26
N GLU A 501 23.66 39.97 18.57
CA GLU A 501 24.54 41.10 18.24
C GLU A 501 25.05 41.85 19.48
N THR A 502 24.28 41.85 20.57
CA THR A 502 24.67 42.49 21.83
C THR A 502 25.74 41.70 22.59
N HIS A 503 25.71 40.37 22.52
CA HIS A 503 26.54 39.50 23.35
C HIS A 503 27.64 38.73 22.59
N VAL A 504 27.56 38.64 21.26
CA VAL A 504 28.49 37.87 20.43
C VAL A 504 29.16 38.76 19.40
N SER A 505 30.45 39.02 19.60
CA SER A 505 31.23 39.93 18.74
C SER A 505 31.59 39.35 17.36
N LYS A 506 31.70 38.02 17.25
CA LYS A 506 31.99 37.31 15.98
C LYS A 506 31.32 35.93 15.96
N LEU A 507 30.58 35.64 14.89
CA LEU A 507 29.87 34.38 14.68
C LEU A 507 30.81 33.16 14.73
N ILE A 508 32.01 33.30 14.18
CA ILE A 508 33.05 32.24 14.16
C ILE A 508 33.75 32.01 15.51
N ALA A 509 33.57 32.90 16.49
CA ALA A 509 34.12 32.75 17.84
C ALA A 509 33.14 32.05 18.81
N ASP A 510 31.87 31.95 18.41
CA ASP A 510 30.84 31.20 19.12
C ASP A 510 31.06 29.69 18.94
N THR A 511 31.61 29.05 19.96
CA THR A 511 31.91 27.61 19.96
C THR A 511 31.00 26.88 20.95
N TYR A 512 30.89 25.55 20.79
CA TYR A 512 30.01 24.71 21.60
C TYR A 512 30.19 24.87 23.13
N VAL A 513 31.40 25.22 23.60
CA VAL A 513 31.70 25.36 25.02
C VAL A 513 31.17 26.67 25.61
N VAL A 514 31.16 27.75 24.82
CA VAL A 514 30.81 29.12 25.25
C VAL A 514 29.60 29.69 24.50
N ARG A 515 28.73 28.80 24.01
CA ARG A 515 27.62 29.15 23.10
C ARG A 515 26.51 29.92 23.78
N PHE A 516 26.07 31.00 23.15
CA PHE A 516 25.00 31.88 23.66
C PHE A 516 23.61 31.19 23.73
N CYS A 517 23.18 30.51 22.66
CA CYS A 517 21.87 29.85 22.61
C CYS A 517 21.86 28.43 23.20
N LYS A 518 22.90 28.00 23.92
CA LYS A 518 22.99 26.65 24.46
C LYS A 518 21.76 26.34 25.34
N GLY A 519 21.03 25.29 24.99
CA GLY A 519 19.81 24.87 25.68
C GLY A 519 18.58 25.76 25.46
N LYS A 520 18.66 26.80 24.63
CA LYS A 520 17.53 27.70 24.31
C LYS A 520 16.80 27.29 23.03
N ASN A 521 17.56 26.93 21.99
CA ASN A 521 17.03 26.58 20.67
C ASN A 521 17.50 25.23 20.16
N GLU A 522 17.91 24.34 21.08
CA GLU A 522 18.42 23.00 20.76
C GLU A 522 17.43 21.92 21.22
N TYR A 523 17.13 20.97 20.35
CA TYR A 523 16.23 19.86 20.60
C TYR A 523 16.89 18.54 20.23
N THR A 524 16.53 17.48 20.94
CA THR A 524 17.09 16.14 20.71
C THR A 524 16.33 15.32 19.66
N SER A 525 15.21 15.84 19.15
CA SER A 525 14.46 15.18 18.08
C SER A 525 13.62 16.15 17.24
N PHE A 526 13.27 15.71 16.04
CA PHE A 526 12.35 16.38 15.11
C PHE A 526 10.97 16.54 15.74
N ARG A 527 10.49 15.52 16.46
CA ARG A 527 9.19 15.56 17.16
C ARG A 527 9.16 16.61 18.28
N ALA A 528 10.27 16.84 18.96
CA ALA A 528 10.32 17.70 20.14
C ALA A 528 9.98 19.17 19.85
N PHE A 529 10.17 19.64 18.59
CA PHE A 529 9.81 21.01 18.21
C PHE A 529 8.70 21.10 17.14
N LYS A 530 8.28 19.99 16.51
CA LYS A 530 7.29 19.99 15.41
C LYS A 530 5.93 20.62 15.78
N ASN A 531 5.56 20.59 17.05
CA ASN A 531 4.31 21.19 17.55
C ASN A 531 4.41 22.71 17.76
N MET A 532 5.58 23.30 17.60
CA MET A 532 5.76 24.75 17.70
C MET A 532 5.19 25.42 16.45
N LYS A 533 4.38 26.47 16.67
CA LYS A 533 3.90 27.29 15.57
C LYS A 533 5.02 28.25 15.16
N PRO A 534 5.40 28.28 13.87
CA PRO A 534 6.23 29.35 13.34
C PRO A 534 5.46 30.69 13.38
N GLY A 535 6.07 31.77 12.89
CA GLY A 535 5.38 33.06 12.73
C GLY A 535 4.06 32.96 11.94
N ILE A 536 3.27 34.04 11.95
CA ILE A 536 1.87 34.09 11.51
C ILE A 536 1.66 33.59 10.04
N HIS A 537 2.72 33.49 9.23
CA HIS A 537 2.62 33.16 7.80
C HIS A 537 3.64 32.13 7.26
N GLN A 538 4.46 31.48 8.10
CA GLN A 538 5.54 30.59 7.62
C GLN A 538 5.23 29.10 7.88
N SER A 539 5.75 28.21 7.04
CA SER A 539 5.82 26.77 7.31
C SER A 539 7.24 26.38 7.74
N TRP A 540 7.40 25.23 8.40
CA TRP A 540 8.73 24.77 8.79
C TRP A 540 9.55 24.31 7.58
N THR A 541 10.71 24.92 7.38
CA THR A 541 11.74 24.45 6.45
C THR A 541 12.88 23.84 7.25
N ASN A 542 13.19 22.57 6.97
CA ASN A 542 14.19 21.80 7.72
C ASN A 542 15.43 21.60 6.84
N PHE A 543 16.57 22.14 7.26
CA PHE A 543 17.83 22.03 6.54
C PHE A 543 18.75 20.98 7.18
N VAL A 544 19.54 20.31 6.33
CA VAL A 544 20.69 19.52 6.80
C VAL A 544 21.87 19.79 5.89
N LEU A 545 22.98 20.21 6.49
CA LEU A 545 24.24 20.28 5.78
C LEU A 545 24.88 18.90 5.76
N VAL A 546 25.20 18.43 4.57
CA VAL A 546 25.87 17.16 4.32
C VAL A 546 27.18 17.42 3.61
N ARG A 547 28.23 16.65 3.93
CA ARG A 547 29.57 16.83 3.40
C ARG A 547 30.03 15.55 2.73
N GLU A 548 30.86 15.69 1.70
CA GLU A 548 31.48 14.52 1.06
C GLU A 548 32.17 13.65 2.14
N PRO A 549 31.89 12.34 2.19
CA PRO A 549 32.31 11.49 3.31
C PRO A 549 33.82 11.43 3.57
N THR A 550 34.66 11.37 2.55
CA THR A 550 36.13 11.34 2.70
C THR A 550 36.64 12.65 3.32
N GLU A 551 36.17 13.77 2.80
CA GLU A 551 36.42 15.13 3.24
C GLU A 551 35.99 15.37 4.69
N ARG A 552 34.84 14.81 5.07
CA ARG A 552 34.31 14.83 6.43
C ARG A 552 35.19 14.01 7.37
N PHE A 553 35.53 12.78 6.98
CA PHE A 553 36.40 11.90 7.76
C PHE A 553 37.77 12.56 8.01
N LEU A 554 38.44 13.04 6.96
CA LEU A 554 39.73 13.73 7.07
C LEU A 554 39.67 14.93 8.01
N SER A 555 38.59 15.71 7.92
CA SER A 555 38.38 16.85 8.82
C SER A 555 38.18 16.44 10.28
N GLY A 556 37.52 15.31 10.54
CA GLY A 556 37.39 14.73 11.86
C GLY A 556 38.72 14.20 12.38
N PHE A 557 39.43 13.42 11.56
CA PHE A 557 40.71 12.79 11.89
C PHE A 557 41.78 13.82 12.26
N ILE A 558 41.96 14.86 11.44
CA ILE A 558 42.92 15.93 11.73
C ILE A 558 42.55 16.66 13.01
N ASN A 559 41.26 16.95 13.23
CA ASN A 559 40.86 17.66 14.43
C ASN A 559 40.97 16.81 15.70
N LYS A 560 40.52 15.55 15.67
CA LYS A 560 40.35 14.70 16.86
C LYS A 560 41.47 13.72 17.14
N CYS A 561 42.23 13.33 16.12
CA CYS A 561 43.34 12.39 16.25
C CYS A 561 44.71 13.09 16.18
N ILE A 562 44.81 14.19 15.43
CA ILE A 562 46.07 14.93 15.29
C ILE A 562 46.12 16.15 16.22
N GLY A 563 45.09 16.99 16.21
CA GLY A 563 45.05 18.26 16.93
C GLY A 563 44.61 18.20 18.40
N ASP A 564 43.84 17.18 18.78
CA ASP A 564 43.23 17.01 20.11
C ASP A 564 43.73 15.72 20.77
N ALA A 565 45.05 15.53 20.80
CA ALA A 565 45.72 14.29 21.22
C ALA A 565 45.94 14.16 22.74
N ASN A 566 45.50 15.13 23.55
CA ASN A 566 45.71 15.15 25.00
C ASN A 566 44.56 14.53 25.82
N ARG A 567 43.55 13.98 25.16
CA ARG A 567 42.42 13.28 25.79
C ARG A 567 42.77 11.82 26.06
N GLU A 568 42.08 11.19 27.02
CA GLU A 568 42.27 9.77 27.35
C GLU A 568 41.83 8.88 26.16
N ASN A 569 42.70 7.95 25.75
CA ASN A 569 42.52 7.03 24.63
C ASN A 569 42.12 7.68 23.27
N PRO A 570 42.86 8.67 22.76
CA PRO A 570 42.49 9.37 21.54
C PRO A 570 42.62 8.45 20.33
N CYS A 571 41.55 8.35 19.54
CA CYS A 571 41.48 7.60 18.29
C CYS A 571 42.02 6.18 18.42
N TYR A 572 41.48 5.47 19.42
CA TYR A 572 41.75 4.05 19.67
C TYR A 572 43.23 3.72 19.97
N ASN A 573 44.02 4.70 20.45
CA ASN A 573 45.46 4.57 20.69
C ASN A 573 46.25 4.17 19.43
N CYS A 574 45.80 4.63 18.27
CA CYS A 574 46.44 4.34 16.99
C CYS A 574 47.66 5.23 16.67
N ASP A 575 48.16 6.05 17.60
CA ASP A 575 49.34 6.91 17.41
C ASP A 575 49.38 7.68 16.08
N LYS A 576 48.25 8.28 15.69
CA LYS A 576 48.08 9.07 14.44
C LYS A 576 48.19 8.24 13.15
N ASN A 577 48.13 6.92 13.22
CA ASN A 577 48.03 6.01 12.08
C ASN A 577 46.58 5.98 11.55
N ILE A 578 46.37 6.46 10.32
CA ILE A 578 45.03 6.58 9.73
C ILE A 578 44.39 5.23 9.41
N THR A 579 45.19 4.23 9.01
CA THR A 579 44.74 2.86 8.75
C THR A 579 44.15 2.23 10.00
N CYS A 580 44.89 2.26 11.11
CA CYS A 580 44.42 1.74 12.40
C CYS A 580 43.13 2.43 12.84
N VAL A 581 43.03 3.76 12.70
CA VAL A 581 41.82 4.50 13.08
C VAL A 581 40.63 4.09 12.22
N LEU A 582 40.81 3.94 10.92
CA LEU A 582 39.74 3.51 10.01
C LEU A 582 39.26 2.10 10.29
N GLU A 583 40.18 1.15 10.50
CA GLU A 583 39.85 -0.24 10.84
C GLU A 583 39.04 -0.32 12.15
N ARG A 584 39.52 0.36 13.20
CA ARG A 584 38.84 0.40 14.50
C ARG A 584 37.50 1.12 14.43
N GLN A 585 37.40 2.21 13.67
CA GLN A 585 36.14 2.89 13.48
C GLN A 585 35.14 2.03 12.70
N TYR A 586 35.57 1.35 11.63
CA TYR A 586 34.73 0.44 10.86
C TYR A 586 34.20 -0.72 11.73
N GLU A 587 35.08 -1.35 12.53
CA GLU A 587 34.68 -2.36 13.53
C GLU A 587 33.63 -1.81 14.51
N SER A 588 33.85 -0.59 15.02
CA SER A 588 32.94 0.09 15.94
C SER A 588 31.56 0.33 15.31
N LEU A 589 31.51 0.84 14.07
CA LEU A 589 30.25 1.08 13.35
C LEU A 589 29.49 -0.22 13.10
N GLN A 590 30.18 -1.29 12.69
CA GLN A 590 29.56 -2.61 12.52
C GLN A 590 28.96 -3.14 13.83
N GLN A 591 29.63 -2.94 14.97
CA GLN A 591 29.10 -3.34 16.28
C GLN A 591 27.87 -2.50 16.68
N ILE A 592 27.88 -1.19 16.42
CA ILE A 592 26.73 -0.30 16.67
C ILE A 592 25.54 -0.72 15.81
N ALA A 593 25.76 -0.93 14.51
CA ALA A 593 24.72 -1.35 13.57
C ALA A 593 24.07 -2.69 13.94
N GLN A 594 24.84 -3.60 14.54
CA GLN A 594 24.36 -4.91 15.02
C GLN A 594 23.72 -4.85 16.42
N GLY A 595 23.61 -3.66 17.04
CA GLY A 595 23.07 -3.50 18.39
C GLY A 595 23.96 -4.10 19.49
N LYS A 596 25.24 -4.35 19.21
CA LYS A 596 26.20 -4.97 20.15
C LYS A 596 26.96 -3.96 21.01
N LYS A 597 26.92 -2.67 20.66
CA LYS A 597 27.59 -1.58 21.36
C LYS A 597 26.59 -0.47 21.71
N PHE A 598 26.45 -0.17 23.00
CA PHE A 598 25.49 0.80 23.52
C PHE A 598 26.12 2.13 23.97
N TRP A 599 27.45 2.19 24.08
CA TRP A 599 28.19 3.39 24.50
C TRP A 599 28.92 4.00 23.30
N HIS A 600 28.83 5.32 23.15
CA HIS A 600 29.44 6.05 22.03
C HIS A 600 30.72 6.75 22.48
N THR A 601 31.78 6.55 21.70
CA THR A 601 33.05 7.28 21.86
C THR A 601 32.96 8.63 21.16
N VAL A 602 33.88 9.55 21.49
CA VAL A 602 33.99 10.83 20.79
C VAL A 602 34.21 10.61 19.28
N GLU A 603 34.96 9.58 18.92
CA GLU A 603 35.20 9.12 17.57
C GLU A 603 33.88 8.74 16.88
N ASP A 604 33.05 7.92 17.53
CA ASP A 604 31.78 7.47 16.96
C ASP A 604 30.88 8.68 16.62
N SER A 605 30.75 9.66 17.51
CA SER A 605 29.98 10.90 17.22
C SER A 605 30.50 11.70 16.03
N HIS A 606 31.81 11.66 15.76
CA HIS A 606 32.44 12.46 14.71
C HIS A 606 32.61 11.71 13.38
N PHE A 607 32.58 10.37 13.41
CA PHE A 607 32.85 9.51 12.27
C PHE A 607 31.67 8.59 11.91
N ALA A 608 30.58 8.55 12.68
CA ALA A 608 29.36 7.85 12.29
C ALA A 608 28.81 8.39 10.96
N PRO A 609 28.20 7.53 10.12
CA PRO A 609 27.57 7.95 8.88
C PRO A 609 26.56 9.08 9.12
N GLN A 610 26.54 10.06 8.23
CA GLN A 610 25.66 11.23 8.30
C GLN A 610 24.19 10.81 8.26
N SER A 611 23.88 9.74 7.52
CA SER A 611 22.56 9.12 7.46
C SER A 611 22.06 8.54 8.79
N TRP A 612 22.92 8.34 9.80
CA TRP A 612 22.50 7.85 11.11
C TRP A 612 21.89 8.94 12.01
N HIS A 613 22.19 10.19 11.71
CA HIS A 613 21.75 11.32 12.50
C HIS A 613 20.35 11.81 12.10
N CYS A 614 19.86 12.81 12.83
CA CYS A 614 18.70 13.63 12.43
C CYS A 614 17.36 12.88 12.28
N GLU A 615 17.26 11.66 12.82
CA GLU A 615 16.11 10.76 12.61
C GLU A 615 15.79 10.61 11.11
N MET A 616 16.83 10.57 10.26
CA MET A 616 16.64 10.53 8.81
C MET A 616 15.83 9.34 8.34
N ARG A 617 15.86 8.21 9.06
CA ARG A 617 15.03 7.04 8.77
C ARG A 617 13.56 7.41 8.50
N ASN A 618 13.03 8.33 9.31
CA ASN A 618 11.62 8.72 9.29
C ASN A 618 11.40 10.10 8.64
N ASN A 619 12.45 10.92 8.51
CA ASN A 619 12.33 12.33 8.11
C ASN A 619 13.15 12.70 6.87
N TYR A 620 13.82 11.76 6.20
CA TYR A 620 14.70 12.05 5.06
C TYR A 620 14.04 12.92 3.98
N GLN A 621 12.77 12.67 3.65
CA GLN A 621 12.03 13.45 2.64
C GLN A 621 11.59 14.84 3.13
N ASN A 622 11.61 15.09 4.44
CA ASN A 622 11.22 16.36 5.04
C ASN A 622 12.39 17.34 5.16
N TYR A 623 13.60 16.91 4.80
CA TYR A 623 14.82 17.72 4.83
C TYR A 623 15.18 18.25 3.44
N THR A 624 15.62 19.50 3.44
CA THR A 624 16.38 20.10 2.34
C THR A 624 17.86 19.87 2.60
N PHE A 625 18.51 19.09 1.75
CA PHE A 625 19.94 18.79 1.86
C PHE A 625 20.78 19.87 1.18
N ILE A 626 21.79 20.37 1.90
CA ILE A 626 22.76 21.34 1.39
C ILE A 626 24.11 20.65 1.37
N GLN A 627 24.63 20.40 0.16
CA GLN A 627 25.95 19.81 -0.02
C GLN A 627 27.05 20.84 0.27
N TYR A 628 27.93 20.52 1.20
CA TYR A 628 29.10 21.30 1.53
C TYR A 628 30.35 20.71 0.89
N ASN A 629 31.02 21.49 0.04
CA ASN A 629 32.35 21.22 -0.46
C ASN A 629 33.31 22.31 0.04
N SER A 630 34.42 21.91 0.67
CA SER A 630 35.42 22.86 1.19
C SER A 630 36.09 23.68 0.08
N ALA A 631 36.07 23.21 -1.18
CA ALA A 631 36.58 23.95 -2.34
C ALA A 631 35.64 25.08 -2.81
N ASN A 632 34.33 24.96 -2.59
CA ASN A 632 33.30 25.88 -3.09
C ASN A 632 32.45 26.47 -1.93
N THR A 633 33.11 26.87 -0.84
CA THR A 633 32.40 27.37 0.37
C THR A 633 31.54 28.61 0.07
N GLU A 634 31.98 29.46 -0.85
CA GLU A 634 31.27 30.68 -1.26
C GLU A 634 29.90 30.39 -1.91
N GLU A 635 29.87 29.44 -2.85
CA GLU A 635 28.64 29.02 -3.53
C GLU A 635 27.62 28.43 -2.54
N MET A 636 28.07 27.58 -1.62
CA MET A 636 27.21 27.00 -0.58
C MET A 636 26.62 28.09 0.33
N ILE A 637 27.45 29.04 0.78
CA ILE A 637 26.99 30.11 1.68
C ILE A 637 26.01 31.04 0.98
N ASN A 638 26.30 31.44 -0.26
CA ASN A 638 25.39 32.26 -1.05
C ASN A 638 24.05 31.54 -1.27
N GLY A 639 24.08 30.25 -1.60
CA GLY A 639 22.87 29.43 -1.72
C GLY A 639 22.06 29.35 -0.42
N LEU A 640 22.73 29.15 0.73
CA LEU A 640 22.08 29.13 2.04
C LEU A 640 21.47 30.49 2.40
N MET A 641 22.16 31.59 2.12
CA MET A 641 21.65 32.94 2.40
C MET A 641 20.41 33.25 1.56
N ASN A 642 20.42 32.92 0.26
CA ASN A 642 19.26 33.09 -0.60
C ASN A 642 18.03 32.34 -0.04
N ARG A 643 18.22 31.12 0.49
CA ARG A 643 17.14 30.36 1.14
C ARG A 643 16.63 31.00 2.43
N PHE A 644 17.50 31.66 3.19
CA PHE A 644 17.07 32.41 4.38
C PHE A 644 16.32 33.68 4.01
N GLU A 645 16.71 34.36 2.93
CA GLU A 645 15.99 35.53 2.40
C GLU A 645 14.60 35.15 1.89
N GLU A 646 14.46 33.99 1.23
CA GLU A 646 13.15 33.40 0.86
C GLU A 646 12.24 33.13 2.07
N LEU A 647 12.82 33.01 3.28
CA LEU A 647 12.13 32.77 4.55
C LEU A 647 12.04 34.03 5.42
N ASP A 648 12.09 35.20 4.78
CA ASP A 648 11.97 36.53 5.39
C ASP A 648 13.07 36.87 6.42
N VAL A 649 14.22 36.19 6.39
CA VAL A 649 15.38 36.61 7.19
C VAL A 649 15.93 37.92 6.61
N PRO A 650 16.13 38.98 7.42
CA PRO A 650 16.54 40.29 6.91
C PRO A 650 17.86 40.27 6.12
N LEU A 651 17.90 41.00 5.00
CA LEU A 651 19.06 41.09 4.10
C LEU A 651 20.35 41.54 4.81
N ASN A 652 20.25 42.43 5.79
CA ASN A 652 21.42 42.87 6.56
C ASN A 652 21.99 41.73 7.43
N VAL A 653 21.13 40.85 7.94
CA VAL A 653 21.53 39.68 8.74
C VAL A 653 22.16 38.62 7.85
N THR A 654 21.57 38.30 6.70
CA THR A 654 22.15 37.32 5.75
C THR A 654 23.48 37.81 5.17
N ALA A 655 23.57 39.09 4.80
CA ALA A 655 24.83 39.70 4.36
C ALA A 655 25.92 39.69 5.45
N ASN A 656 25.54 39.95 6.71
CA ASN A 656 26.47 39.88 7.84
C ASN A 656 26.99 38.44 8.06
N ILE A 657 26.10 37.45 8.01
CA ILE A 657 26.47 36.03 8.09
C ILE A 657 27.45 35.67 6.97
N ALA A 658 27.11 35.97 5.72
CA ALA A 658 27.97 35.69 4.57
C ALA A 658 29.35 36.33 4.73
N ASN A 659 29.40 37.62 5.08
CA ASN A 659 30.65 38.35 5.27
C ASN A 659 31.51 37.73 6.38
N GLN A 660 30.94 37.42 7.55
CA GLN A 660 31.70 36.84 8.66
C GLN A 660 32.19 35.42 8.39
N VAL A 661 31.41 34.63 7.64
CA VAL A 661 31.77 33.25 7.28
C VAL A 661 32.82 33.22 6.18
N LEU A 662 32.72 34.07 5.16
CA LEU A 662 33.64 34.09 4.03
C LEU A 662 34.96 34.81 4.35
N SER A 663 34.94 35.81 5.23
CA SER A 663 36.16 36.52 5.68
C SER A 663 36.86 35.86 6.87
N GLY A 664 36.13 35.05 7.65
CA GLY A 664 36.59 34.46 8.90
C GLY A 664 37.17 33.05 8.77
N ARG A 665 38.13 32.70 9.65
CA ARG A 665 38.53 31.30 9.88
C ARG A 665 38.01 30.83 11.22
N THR A 666 37.38 29.66 11.25
CA THR A 666 37.02 29.02 12.53
C THR A 666 38.24 28.32 13.14
N PHE A 667 38.24 28.21 14.48
CA PHE A 667 39.28 27.50 15.24
C PHE A 667 39.48 26.03 14.81
N HIS A 668 38.46 25.41 14.18
CA HIS A 668 38.48 24.02 13.74
C HIS A 668 38.73 23.81 12.24
N ALA A 669 39.05 24.87 11.48
CA ALA A 669 39.25 24.78 10.03
C ALA A 669 40.57 24.04 9.67
N THR A 670 40.49 22.92 8.95
CA THR A 670 41.63 22.05 8.66
C THR A 670 42.13 22.10 7.20
N TYR A 671 41.41 22.80 6.31
CA TYR A 671 41.57 22.77 4.84
C TYR A 671 42.96 23.19 4.32
N LYS A 672 43.72 24.00 5.06
CA LYS A 672 45.08 24.46 4.68
C LYS A 672 46.21 23.89 5.55
N SER A 673 45.96 22.87 6.36
CA SER A 673 47.00 22.29 7.23
C SER A 673 47.97 21.40 6.42
N LYS A 674 49.29 21.48 6.70
CA LYS A 674 50.29 20.61 6.06
C LYS A 674 50.02 19.12 6.27
N HIS A 675 49.38 18.77 7.39
CA HIS A 675 48.97 17.40 7.70
C HIS A 675 47.84 16.90 6.79
N ARG A 676 46.93 17.78 6.35
CA ARG A 676 45.79 17.39 5.52
C ARG A 676 46.22 16.79 4.19
N LYS A 677 47.07 17.51 3.45
CA LYS A 677 47.57 17.05 2.16
C LYS A 677 48.25 15.68 2.26
N ARG A 678 49.07 15.48 3.31
CA ARG A 678 49.72 14.19 3.58
C ARG A 678 48.71 13.03 3.70
N TYR A 679 47.69 13.16 4.56
CA TYR A 679 46.73 12.08 4.78
C TYR A 679 45.74 11.91 3.63
N GLU A 680 45.45 12.98 2.90
CA GLU A 680 44.68 12.92 1.65
C GLU A 680 45.45 12.14 0.58
N ASP A 681 46.74 12.41 0.39
CA ASP A 681 47.62 11.64 -0.51
C ASP A 681 47.72 10.17 -0.06
N GLU A 682 47.76 9.90 1.24
CA GLU A 682 47.80 8.55 1.83
C GLU A 682 46.51 7.75 1.55
N ILE A 683 45.34 8.36 1.74
CA ILE A 683 44.05 7.74 1.35
C ILE A 683 44.01 7.52 -0.17
N ARG A 684 44.37 8.55 -0.96
CA ARG A 684 44.28 8.49 -2.42
C ARG A 684 45.18 7.41 -3.01
N SER A 685 46.35 7.17 -2.42
CA SER A 685 47.33 6.19 -2.90
C SER A 685 47.08 4.75 -2.41
N SER A 686 46.19 4.55 -1.43
CA SER A 686 45.89 3.23 -0.86
C SER A 686 44.50 2.71 -1.27
N PRO A 687 44.41 1.72 -2.18
CA PRO A 687 43.14 1.08 -2.54
C PRO A 687 42.40 0.50 -1.33
N TYR A 688 43.16 -0.02 -0.35
CA TYR A 688 42.61 -0.56 0.89
C TYR A 688 41.88 0.51 1.71
N LEU A 689 42.50 1.67 1.92
CA LEU A 689 41.86 2.76 2.68
C LEU A 689 40.64 3.33 1.96
N ARG A 690 40.70 3.45 0.62
CA ARG A 690 39.54 3.88 -0.18
C ARG A 690 38.39 2.87 -0.09
N LYS A 691 38.68 1.57 -0.18
CA LYS A 691 37.69 0.51 -0.01
C LYS A 691 37.04 0.60 1.37
N LEU A 692 37.83 0.70 2.43
CA LEU A 692 37.35 0.74 3.81
C LEU A 692 36.49 1.98 4.09
N LEU A 693 36.94 3.17 3.64
CA LEU A 693 36.15 4.40 3.71
C LEU A 693 34.84 4.28 2.94
N THR A 694 34.88 3.68 1.75
CA THR A 694 33.67 3.47 0.95
C THR A 694 32.73 2.50 1.67
N GLN A 695 33.23 1.42 2.30
CA GLN A 695 32.39 0.50 3.08
C GLN A 695 31.69 1.19 4.25
N MET A 696 32.38 2.12 4.92
CA MET A 696 31.83 2.88 6.04
C MET A 696 30.74 3.88 5.61
N PHE A 697 30.88 4.49 4.43
CA PHE A 697 30.07 5.64 4.04
C PHE A 697 29.32 5.46 2.71
N PHE A 698 29.27 4.25 2.17
CA PHE A 698 28.68 3.95 0.85
C PHE A 698 27.32 4.61 0.68
N TYR A 699 26.42 4.41 1.64
CA TYR A 699 25.08 4.99 1.57
C TYR A 699 25.07 6.51 1.72
N ASP A 700 26.00 7.14 2.43
CA ASP A 700 26.07 8.60 2.47
C ASP A 700 26.43 9.17 1.07
N TYR A 701 27.29 8.50 0.30
CA TYR A 701 27.55 8.91 -1.09
C TYR A 701 26.29 8.87 -1.93
N ILE A 702 25.51 7.79 -1.83
CA ILE A 702 24.29 7.58 -2.61
C ILE A 702 23.16 8.52 -2.16
N LEU A 703 22.88 8.54 -0.85
CA LEU A 703 21.78 9.31 -0.25
C LEU A 703 21.97 10.81 -0.43
N PHE A 704 23.21 11.29 -0.44
CA PHE A 704 23.49 12.72 -0.56
C PHE A 704 24.08 13.09 -1.90
N GLN A 705 24.04 12.21 -2.91
CA GLN A 705 24.47 12.47 -4.29
C GLN A 705 25.91 12.99 -4.38
N PHE A 706 26.82 12.38 -3.63
CA PHE A 706 28.25 12.60 -3.79
C PHE A 706 28.84 11.55 -4.73
N PRO A 707 29.81 11.91 -5.59
CA PRO A 707 30.47 10.96 -6.46
C PRO A 707 31.11 9.83 -5.67
N LEU A 708 30.84 8.58 -6.06
CA LEU A 708 31.52 7.42 -5.47
C LEU A 708 33.04 7.49 -5.75
N PRO A 709 33.89 7.23 -4.75
CA PRO A 709 35.33 7.15 -4.96
C PRO A 709 35.67 6.03 -5.94
N SER A 710 36.72 6.21 -6.73
CA SER A 710 37.35 5.10 -7.45
C SER A 710 38.13 4.26 -6.43
N PHE A 711 37.71 3.04 -6.13
CA PHE A 711 38.41 2.16 -5.19
C PHE A 711 39.13 1.02 -5.90
#